data_AF-A0A4R3VS90-F1
#
_entry.id   AF-A0A4R3VS90-F1
#
_cell.length_a   1.000
_cell.length_b   1.000
_cell.length_c   1.000
_cell.angle_alpha   90.00
_cell.angle_beta   90.00
_cell.angle_gamma   90.00
#
_symmetry.space_group_name_H-M   'P 1'
#
loop_
_entity.id
_entity.type
_entity.pdbx_description
1 polymer ?
#
loop_
_entity_poly.entity_id
_entity_poly.type
_entity_poly.pdbx_seq_one_letter_code
_entity_poly.pdbx_strand_id
1 'polypeptide(L)'
;MTDFSHVIYEIVVWLFLLYSIMIFLIYSWVGIYAFGALKKYTELNQYTDYKLIASNPNAPTFSIIAPAYNEGMTIVDNVRSLLSLYYNNLEIIIVNDGSKDDSIERLIKAYNLELIPFDLVEIIPTKEVKGIYRSKNPAFKKLIVVDKLNGGKADALNVGINVSKGNYIVCIDVDCILEQDALLKLAKPFMDQTKERVIACGGVIRLANNCKIVNGKIVEVNLPKSWLGRFQALEYIRAFVLGRMAWSRASGLILISGAFGAFDKDLVLKCGGYDPKTVGEDMELVVRMRRYMEEHKMKYTVLNISDPLCWTEVPESINILKKQRNRWMRGTIETLWKHRKLMFNPKYGRLGMVSLPYWFFFEFLGPIVEFVGYCVFILFLLFGIINWPFFFTLFILVVASGILYSIYALILDLMSHQVYTKLKDLLLLIGTAILEPFFFHGRVVMAGVSGLRDYFRKEHSWGEMTRQGFQQATTNESLGSRIKRTVFWALRNYTPIAFAFLLLYMANVGLEAYWYNTKFHEQIYSAVYFNLFIDNLTFIIQFLAAFSIIYLLLLYIGFKYINGLLISIFSIFILIQVILFLYFTESQNLLGADVFFYSFDELKQILSTSGMLNIKNIALLLLIIFIAVAPLVIVSRYKSKRPYAGGILTLTGLLLVILPFNFTSNLKDKNEFYAHASISKWKYFLQTNFINYVGANFPWMNNWSSANGSRKEDLGPYPFLRADDTKDLLGKYMNTTDRRPNLFILIIEGLGHAYSSPNGYIGNFTPFLESLKQKSLYWENCISSSGRTFSVLPTLIGSLPFAKNGFLEQNEYPLHFNLQNIFKHNGFTTGFYYGGDATFDKMKNYLEFNQVDNIIDITRFQEPYKKLPAASGESWGYEDQAVLNKMLEMTTEQSPYVNVILTLSTHSPFLVNKQQYYEKMFDDQLSILNLPLEKRKLAVTYKKQLTTVISVDQALKEFFDAFKQRSDYENTIFLITGDHSMPEIVLQNKIDRYHVPLIIYSPVLKSTATFKHIVSHFNVAPTLLSFYKNNYNMHTPTQVTWIGKGLDVGGSASGYGIPIMQSKTQLEDFIYANYHLSNNELYRINPDLTSDKESNDSKASLIKNEFDSFKAKNEKFLLNKSLMPDSVYHRYFDKLKN
;
A
#
# COMPACT_ATOMS: atom_id res chain seq x y z
N MET A 1 10.45 10.99 1.71
CA MET A 1 10.32 10.33 0.40
C MET A 1 11.13 11.15 -0.58
N THR A 2 12.01 10.55 -1.38
CA THR A 2 12.81 11.31 -2.35
C THR A 2 11.89 11.99 -3.36
N ASP A 3 12.15 13.23 -3.76
CA ASP A 3 11.29 13.99 -4.68
C ASP A 3 10.96 13.21 -5.97
N PHE A 4 11.91 12.40 -6.43
CA PHE A 4 11.74 11.49 -7.57
C PHE A 4 10.62 10.45 -7.37
N SER A 5 10.50 9.88 -6.16
CA SER A 5 9.45 8.91 -5.84
C SER A 5 8.05 9.55 -5.78
N HIS A 6 7.98 10.82 -5.35
CA HIS A 6 6.74 11.59 -5.37
C HIS A 6 6.31 11.91 -6.81
N VAL A 7 7.26 12.32 -7.67
CA VAL A 7 6.99 12.57 -9.09
C VAL A 7 6.48 11.30 -9.79
N ILE A 8 7.10 10.13 -9.55
CA ILE A 8 6.61 8.86 -10.11
C ILE A 8 5.19 8.54 -9.61
N TYR A 9 4.94 8.71 -8.31
CA TYR A 9 3.62 8.51 -7.72
C TYR A 9 2.56 9.37 -8.40
N GLU A 10 2.83 10.67 -8.56
CA GLU A 10 1.91 11.59 -9.23
C GLU A 10 1.69 11.21 -10.69
N ILE A 11 2.75 10.90 -11.45
CA ILE A 11 2.64 10.48 -12.85
C ILE A 11 1.72 9.26 -12.97
N VAL A 12 1.92 8.25 -12.12
CA VAL A 12 1.09 7.03 -12.15
C VAL A 12 -0.37 7.36 -11.85
N VAL A 13 -0.64 8.17 -10.83
CA VAL A 13 -2.01 8.60 -10.48
C VAL A 13 -2.66 9.38 -11.62
N TRP A 14 -1.95 10.34 -12.20
CA TRP A 14 -2.44 11.15 -13.32
C TRP A 14 -2.71 10.31 -14.57
N LEU A 15 -1.87 9.31 -14.87
CA LEU A 15 -2.11 8.39 -15.99
C LEU A 15 -3.40 7.58 -15.80
N PHE A 16 -3.64 7.02 -14.62
CA PHE A 16 -4.89 6.30 -14.33
C PHE A 16 -6.11 7.22 -14.35
N LEU A 17 -5.97 8.46 -13.85
CA LEU A 17 -7.04 9.45 -13.87
C LEU A 17 -7.39 9.86 -15.31
N LEU A 18 -6.37 10.17 -16.13
CA LEU A 18 -6.56 10.52 -17.54
C LEU A 18 -7.23 9.38 -18.30
N TYR A 19 -6.77 8.14 -18.09
CA TYR A 19 -7.36 6.96 -18.72
C TYR A 19 -8.83 6.76 -18.31
N SER A 20 -9.15 6.97 -17.03
CA SER A 20 -10.53 6.89 -16.51
C SER A 20 -11.43 7.97 -17.11
N ILE A 21 -10.93 9.21 -17.24
CA ILE A 21 -11.64 10.31 -17.89
C ILE A 21 -11.91 9.97 -19.36
N MET A 22 -10.91 9.45 -20.08
CA MET A 22 -11.09 9.05 -21.48
C MET A 22 -12.16 7.96 -21.64
N ILE A 23 -12.16 6.92 -20.79
CA ILE A 23 -13.20 5.89 -20.81
C ILE A 23 -14.58 6.50 -20.57
N PHE A 24 -14.70 7.37 -19.56
CA PHE A 24 -15.97 8.02 -19.24
C PHE A 24 -16.50 8.84 -20.41
N LEU A 25 -15.63 9.60 -21.09
CA LEU A 25 -15.99 10.39 -22.27
C LEU A 25 -16.43 9.48 -23.42
N ILE A 26 -15.73 8.37 -23.65
CA ILE A 26 -16.05 7.44 -24.74
C ILE A 26 -17.38 6.73 -24.48
N TYR A 27 -17.61 6.21 -23.28
CA TYR A 27 -18.89 5.58 -22.94
C TYR A 27 -20.06 6.56 -22.97
N SER A 28 -19.84 7.81 -22.54
CA SER A 28 -20.84 8.87 -22.71
C SER A 28 -21.15 9.12 -24.19
N TRP A 29 -20.11 9.19 -25.03
CA TRP A 29 -20.25 9.34 -26.47
C TRP A 29 -20.98 8.15 -27.12
N VAL A 30 -20.61 6.92 -26.77
CA VAL A 30 -21.27 5.69 -27.24
C VAL A 30 -22.74 5.69 -26.84
N GLY A 31 -23.06 6.06 -25.60
CA GLY A 31 -24.44 6.17 -25.11
C GLY A 31 -25.29 7.11 -25.95
N ILE A 32 -24.80 8.33 -26.19
CA ILE A 32 -25.49 9.36 -26.98
C ILE A 32 -25.67 8.91 -28.43
N TYR A 33 -24.61 8.37 -29.05
CA TYR A 33 -24.66 7.93 -30.45
C TYR A 33 -25.54 6.70 -30.65
N ALA A 34 -25.53 5.76 -29.70
CA ALA A 34 -26.41 4.59 -29.71
C ALA A 34 -27.89 5.01 -29.61
N PHE A 35 -28.23 5.92 -28.69
CA PHE A 35 -29.58 6.46 -28.59
C PHE A 35 -30.03 7.11 -29.90
N GLY A 36 -29.19 7.96 -30.51
CA GLY A 36 -29.50 8.58 -31.79
C GLY A 36 -29.62 7.58 -32.94
N ALA A 37 -28.80 6.52 -32.95
CA ALA A 37 -28.88 5.44 -33.94
C ALA A 37 -30.18 4.65 -33.79
N LEU A 38 -30.55 4.32 -32.55
CA LEU A 38 -31.75 3.57 -32.24
C LEU A 38 -33.02 4.36 -32.56
N LYS A 39 -33.09 5.63 -32.12
CA LYS A 39 -34.22 6.51 -32.42
C LYS A 39 -34.46 6.61 -33.93
N LYS A 40 -33.41 6.84 -34.72
CA LYS A 40 -33.50 6.89 -36.18
C LYS A 40 -33.98 5.55 -36.77
N TYR A 41 -33.49 4.43 -36.25
CA TYR A 41 -33.91 3.10 -36.71
C TYR A 41 -35.40 2.86 -36.44
N THR A 42 -35.87 3.15 -35.22
CA THR A 42 -37.27 3.01 -34.83
C THR A 42 -38.18 3.91 -35.68
N GLU A 43 -37.81 5.17 -35.88
CA GLU A 43 -38.56 6.12 -36.73
C GLU A 43 -38.68 5.64 -38.19
N LEU A 44 -37.58 5.12 -38.77
CA LEU A 44 -37.58 4.62 -40.15
C LEU A 44 -38.37 3.32 -40.34
N ASN A 45 -38.52 2.52 -39.28
CA ASN A 45 -39.13 1.19 -39.37
C ASN A 45 -40.54 1.11 -38.77
N GLN A 46 -41.06 2.19 -38.15
CA GLN A 46 -42.38 2.22 -37.51
C GLN A 46 -43.54 1.83 -38.45
N TYR A 47 -43.41 2.11 -39.75
CA TYR A 47 -44.42 1.83 -40.78
C TYR A 47 -43.97 0.81 -41.83
N THR A 48 -42.89 0.06 -41.58
CA THR A 48 -42.37 -0.92 -42.55
C THR A 48 -43.14 -2.24 -42.46
N ASP A 49 -43.79 -2.65 -43.55
CA ASP A 49 -44.35 -4.00 -43.67
C ASP A 49 -43.33 -4.96 -44.33
N TYR A 50 -42.63 -5.74 -43.51
CA TYR A 50 -41.63 -6.70 -43.96
C TYR A 50 -42.21 -7.81 -44.85
N LYS A 51 -43.53 -8.06 -44.84
CA LYS A 51 -44.15 -9.09 -45.70
C LYS A 51 -44.07 -8.71 -47.18
N LEU A 52 -44.06 -7.41 -47.50
CA LEU A 52 -43.89 -6.92 -48.87
C LEU A 52 -42.51 -7.26 -49.44
N ILE A 53 -41.48 -7.42 -48.60
CA ILE A 53 -40.15 -7.84 -49.03
C ILE A 53 -40.17 -9.32 -49.44
N ALA A 54 -40.92 -10.16 -48.73
CA ALA A 54 -40.99 -11.60 -49.02
C ALA A 54 -41.56 -11.88 -50.42
N SER A 55 -42.51 -11.07 -50.90
CA SER A 55 -43.14 -11.20 -52.23
C SER A 55 -42.44 -10.40 -53.34
N ASN A 56 -41.44 -9.57 -53.02
CA ASN A 56 -40.79 -8.70 -53.99
C ASN A 56 -39.80 -9.50 -54.88
N PRO A 57 -39.98 -9.55 -56.22
CA PRO A 57 -39.05 -10.24 -57.12
C PRO A 57 -37.63 -9.65 -57.10
N ASN A 58 -37.51 -8.35 -56.79
CA ASN A 58 -36.25 -7.62 -56.70
C ASN A 58 -35.60 -7.73 -55.32
N ALA A 59 -36.15 -8.53 -54.39
CA ALA A 59 -35.54 -8.76 -53.09
C ALA A 59 -34.14 -9.40 -53.25
N PRO A 60 -33.15 -8.98 -52.43
CA PRO A 60 -31.78 -9.51 -52.50
C PRO A 60 -31.72 -11.03 -52.46
N THR A 61 -30.83 -11.64 -53.24
CA THR A 61 -30.54 -13.08 -53.16
C THR A 61 -29.51 -13.34 -52.08
N PHE A 62 -29.86 -14.17 -51.09
CA PHE A 62 -28.96 -14.55 -49.99
C PHE A 62 -28.54 -16.02 -50.10
N SER A 63 -27.27 -16.30 -49.86
CA SER A 63 -26.77 -17.66 -49.57
C SER A 63 -26.33 -17.73 -48.11
N ILE A 64 -27.07 -18.48 -47.29
CA ILE A 64 -26.64 -18.80 -45.91
C ILE A 64 -25.55 -19.87 -45.98
N ILE A 65 -24.44 -19.62 -45.31
CA ILE A 65 -23.31 -20.55 -45.19
C ILE A 65 -23.15 -20.89 -43.70
N ALA A 66 -23.31 -22.17 -43.37
CA ALA A 66 -23.19 -22.68 -42.00
C ALA A 66 -22.14 -23.81 -41.94
N PRO A 67 -20.93 -23.52 -41.41
CA PRO A 67 -19.94 -24.55 -41.11
C PRO A 67 -20.39 -25.48 -39.99
N ALA A 68 -20.16 -26.78 -40.13
CA ALA A 68 -20.46 -27.81 -39.14
C ALA A 68 -19.23 -28.69 -38.91
N TYR A 69 -18.89 -28.94 -37.64
CA TYR A 69 -17.82 -29.87 -37.26
C TYR A 69 -18.20 -30.57 -35.96
N ASN A 70 -18.41 -31.89 -36.01
CA ASN A 70 -18.84 -32.73 -34.89
C ASN A 70 -20.19 -32.29 -34.27
N GLU A 71 -21.22 -32.11 -35.10
CA GLU A 71 -22.55 -31.60 -34.72
C GLU A 71 -23.65 -32.67 -34.77
N GLY A 72 -23.31 -33.97 -34.78
CA GLY A 72 -24.26 -35.06 -35.09
C GLY A 72 -25.50 -35.07 -34.19
N MET A 73 -25.38 -34.60 -32.95
CA MET A 73 -26.50 -34.54 -31.99
C MET A 73 -27.59 -33.53 -32.35
N THR A 74 -27.24 -32.42 -33.00
CA THR A 74 -28.11 -31.23 -33.16
C THR A 74 -28.28 -30.81 -34.63
N ILE A 75 -27.42 -31.29 -35.54
CA ILE A 75 -27.32 -30.82 -36.92
C ILE A 75 -28.65 -30.89 -37.70
N VAL A 76 -29.46 -31.94 -37.50
CA VAL A 76 -30.75 -32.09 -38.20
C VAL A 76 -31.76 -31.03 -37.76
N ASP A 77 -31.86 -30.74 -36.47
CA ASP A 77 -32.81 -29.73 -35.99
C ASP A 77 -32.36 -28.32 -36.37
N ASN A 78 -31.05 -28.07 -36.38
CA ASN A 78 -30.45 -26.82 -36.81
C ASN A 78 -30.71 -26.54 -38.30
N VAL A 79 -30.47 -27.53 -39.17
CA VAL A 79 -30.77 -27.40 -40.61
C VAL A 79 -32.28 -27.23 -40.85
N ARG A 80 -33.13 -27.91 -40.06
CA ARG A 80 -34.59 -27.72 -40.13
C ARG A 80 -34.99 -26.29 -39.76
N SER A 81 -34.34 -25.69 -38.75
CA SER A 81 -34.57 -24.28 -38.37
C SER A 81 -34.25 -23.34 -39.54
N LEU A 82 -33.09 -23.50 -40.18
CA LEU A 82 -32.69 -22.68 -41.33
C LEU A 82 -33.65 -22.85 -42.53
N LEU A 83 -34.12 -24.07 -42.80
CA LEU A 83 -35.10 -24.34 -43.85
C LEU A 83 -36.47 -23.69 -43.59
N SER A 84 -36.78 -23.35 -42.34
CA SER A 84 -38.04 -22.72 -41.94
C SER A 84 -38.07 -21.19 -42.09
N LEU A 85 -36.95 -20.57 -42.53
CA LEU A 85 -36.85 -19.13 -42.71
C LEU A 85 -37.81 -18.61 -43.79
N TYR A 86 -38.52 -17.54 -43.47
CA TYR A 86 -39.51 -16.94 -44.34
C TYR A 86 -38.86 -15.96 -45.34
N TYR A 87 -38.20 -16.52 -46.36
CA TYR A 87 -37.58 -15.77 -47.45
C TYR A 87 -37.54 -16.56 -48.77
N ASN A 88 -37.96 -15.94 -49.88
CA ASN A 88 -38.09 -16.62 -51.17
C ASN A 88 -36.74 -16.83 -51.87
N ASN A 89 -35.94 -15.76 -51.99
CA ASN A 89 -34.66 -15.72 -52.70
C ASN A 89 -33.49 -16.21 -51.82
N LEU A 90 -33.61 -17.44 -51.30
CA LEU A 90 -32.68 -18.03 -50.32
C LEU A 90 -32.09 -19.37 -50.78
N GLU A 91 -30.78 -19.50 -50.58
CA GLU A 91 -30.02 -20.75 -50.66
C GLU A 91 -29.37 -21.04 -49.29
N ILE A 92 -29.32 -22.31 -48.87
CA ILE A 92 -28.75 -22.75 -47.59
C ILE A 92 -27.65 -23.76 -47.87
N ILE A 93 -26.43 -23.46 -47.43
CA ILE A 93 -25.22 -24.23 -47.68
C ILE A 93 -24.66 -24.67 -46.33
N ILE A 94 -24.72 -25.96 -46.06
CA ILE A 94 -24.12 -26.58 -44.88
C ILE A 94 -22.78 -27.15 -45.28
N VAL A 95 -21.69 -26.72 -44.63
CA VAL A 95 -20.33 -27.19 -44.94
C VAL A 95 -19.84 -28.08 -43.81
N ASN A 96 -19.84 -29.39 -44.01
CA ASN A 96 -19.26 -30.36 -43.10
C ASN A 96 -17.73 -30.31 -43.18
N ASP A 97 -17.09 -29.68 -42.20
CA ASP A 97 -15.66 -29.42 -42.17
C ASP A 97 -14.86 -30.63 -41.66
N GLY A 98 -15.06 -31.79 -42.26
CA GLY A 98 -14.34 -33.03 -41.92
C GLY A 98 -14.67 -33.55 -40.52
N SER A 99 -15.95 -33.53 -40.14
CA SER A 99 -16.45 -34.12 -38.89
C SER A 99 -15.96 -35.56 -38.69
N LYS A 100 -15.73 -35.92 -37.43
CA LYS A 100 -15.30 -37.26 -37.00
C LYS A 100 -16.46 -38.09 -36.41
N ASP A 101 -17.63 -37.49 -36.27
CA ASP A 101 -18.87 -38.12 -35.81
C ASP A 101 -19.82 -38.43 -36.98
N ASP A 102 -21.05 -38.83 -36.68
CA ASP A 102 -22.08 -39.22 -37.65
C ASP A 102 -22.89 -38.04 -38.25
N SER A 103 -22.31 -36.82 -38.26
CA SER A 103 -22.99 -35.60 -38.73
C SER A 103 -23.49 -35.70 -40.17
N ILE A 104 -22.63 -36.17 -41.09
CA ILE A 104 -22.95 -36.21 -42.52
C ILE A 104 -23.95 -37.32 -42.82
N GLU A 105 -23.82 -38.48 -42.19
CA GLU A 105 -24.73 -39.62 -42.33
C GLU A 105 -26.14 -39.25 -41.87
N ARG A 106 -26.25 -38.50 -40.77
CA ARG A 106 -27.54 -38.01 -40.27
C ARG A 106 -28.18 -37.03 -41.25
N LEU A 107 -27.41 -36.11 -41.84
CA LEU A 107 -27.93 -35.19 -42.86
C LEU A 107 -28.41 -35.93 -44.11
N ILE A 108 -27.61 -36.88 -44.61
CA ILE A 108 -27.97 -37.70 -45.77
C ILE A 108 -29.29 -38.43 -45.53
N LYS A 109 -29.42 -39.08 -44.38
CA LYS A 109 -30.63 -39.82 -44.00
C LYS A 109 -31.84 -38.92 -43.78
N ALA A 110 -31.69 -37.82 -43.04
CA ALA A 110 -32.81 -36.96 -42.66
C ALA A 110 -33.41 -36.20 -43.85
N TYR A 111 -32.59 -35.81 -44.83
CA TYR A 111 -33.00 -34.99 -45.97
C TYR A 111 -32.96 -35.73 -47.31
N ASN A 112 -32.76 -37.05 -47.32
CA ASN A 112 -32.68 -37.87 -48.53
C ASN A 112 -31.72 -37.27 -49.57
N LEU A 113 -30.48 -37.01 -49.15
CA LEU A 113 -29.46 -36.36 -49.96
C LEU A 113 -28.77 -37.37 -50.88
N GLU A 114 -28.46 -36.94 -52.11
CA GLU A 114 -27.62 -37.68 -53.05
C GLU A 114 -26.42 -36.85 -53.48
N LEU A 115 -25.32 -37.54 -53.79
CA LEU A 115 -24.12 -36.91 -54.33
C LEU A 115 -24.41 -36.42 -55.75
N ILE A 116 -24.08 -35.16 -56.05
CA ILE A 116 -24.25 -34.58 -57.39
C ILE A 116 -22.88 -34.38 -58.05
N PRO A 117 -22.77 -34.56 -59.38
CA PRO A 117 -21.61 -34.09 -60.14
C PRO A 117 -21.49 -32.57 -59.99
N PHE A 118 -20.30 -32.07 -59.64
CA PHE A 118 -20.08 -30.65 -59.45
C PHE A 118 -18.67 -30.23 -59.88
N ASP A 119 -18.59 -29.22 -60.74
CA ASP A 119 -17.35 -28.55 -61.11
C ASP A 119 -17.16 -27.32 -60.21
N LEU A 120 -16.30 -27.43 -59.20
CA LEU A 120 -16.00 -26.33 -58.28
C LEU A 120 -15.02 -25.36 -58.95
N VAL A 121 -15.50 -24.17 -59.28
CA VAL A 121 -14.62 -23.05 -59.65
C VAL A 121 -14.03 -22.47 -58.36
N GLU A 122 -12.81 -22.89 -58.06
CA GLU A 122 -12.09 -22.45 -56.87
C GLU A 122 -11.51 -21.03 -57.07
N ILE A 123 -12.27 -20.01 -56.69
CA ILE A 123 -11.82 -18.61 -56.71
C ILE A 123 -10.98 -18.32 -55.47
N ILE A 124 -11.46 -18.76 -54.31
CA ILE A 124 -10.74 -18.67 -53.03
C ILE A 124 -10.10 -20.04 -52.75
N PRO A 125 -8.78 -20.12 -52.48
CA PRO A 125 -8.12 -21.38 -52.13
C PRO A 125 -8.70 -22.00 -50.85
N THR A 126 -8.96 -23.30 -50.90
CA THR A 126 -9.61 -24.09 -49.84
C THR A 126 -9.00 -25.48 -49.72
N LYS A 127 -9.30 -26.20 -48.62
CA LYS A 127 -9.02 -27.64 -48.58
C LYS A 127 -9.98 -28.44 -49.46
N GLU A 128 -9.52 -29.61 -49.89
CA GLU A 128 -10.23 -30.53 -50.78
C GLU A 128 -11.68 -30.80 -50.33
N VAL A 129 -12.60 -30.62 -51.27
CA VAL A 129 -14.02 -30.96 -51.16
C VAL A 129 -14.20 -32.41 -51.61
N LYS A 130 -14.75 -33.25 -50.74
CA LYS A 130 -15.00 -34.68 -51.01
C LYS A 130 -16.25 -34.91 -51.84
N GLY A 131 -17.27 -34.08 -51.63
CA GLY A 131 -18.56 -34.24 -52.32
C GLY A 131 -19.55 -33.12 -52.00
N ILE A 132 -20.44 -32.85 -52.96
CA ILE A 132 -21.57 -31.94 -52.78
C ILE A 132 -22.86 -32.74 -52.95
N TYR A 133 -23.79 -32.51 -52.03
CA TYR A 133 -25.03 -33.26 -51.94
C TYR A 133 -26.24 -32.34 -52.07
N ARG A 134 -27.30 -32.86 -52.70
CA ARG A 134 -28.62 -32.22 -52.78
C ARG A 134 -29.73 -33.20 -52.45
N SER A 135 -30.84 -32.69 -51.93
CA SER A 135 -32.01 -33.53 -51.62
C SER A 135 -32.77 -33.93 -52.87
N LYS A 136 -33.24 -35.19 -52.93
CA LYS A 136 -34.24 -35.64 -53.90
C LYS A 136 -35.63 -35.05 -53.66
N ASN A 137 -35.90 -34.58 -52.45
CA ASN A 137 -37.19 -34.02 -52.09
C ASN A 137 -37.26 -32.54 -52.53
N PRO A 138 -38.20 -32.15 -53.41
CA PRO A 138 -38.36 -30.77 -53.86
C PRO A 138 -38.57 -29.76 -52.72
N ALA A 139 -39.13 -30.20 -51.58
CA ALA A 139 -39.31 -29.35 -50.39
C ALA A 139 -37.98 -28.81 -49.83
N PHE A 140 -36.88 -29.53 -50.05
CA PHE A 140 -35.53 -29.15 -49.58
C PHE A 140 -34.63 -28.66 -50.71
N LYS A 141 -35.19 -28.21 -51.85
CA LYS A 141 -34.42 -27.73 -53.01
C LYS A 141 -33.44 -26.58 -52.70
N LYS A 142 -33.68 -25.85 -51.61
CA LYS A 142 -32.81 -24.75 -51.15
C LYS A 142 -31.57 -25.24 -50.39
N LEU A 143 -31.53 -26.51 -49.96
CA LEU A 143 -30.44 -27.08 -49.18
C LEU A 143 -29.34 -27.67 -50.08
N ILE A 144 -28.10 -27.25 -49.81
CA ILE A 144 -26.87 -27.82 -50.36
C ILE A 144 -26.01 -28.24 -49.17
N VAL A 145 -25.48 -29.46 -49.21
CA VAL A 145 -24.53 -29.93 -48.19
C VAL A 145 -23.20 -30.21 -48.87
N VAL A 146 -22.11 -29.68 -48.33
CA VAL A 146 -20.76 -29.84 -48.86
C VAL A 146 -19.93 -30.59 -47.83
N ASP A 147 -19.35 -31.73 -48.20
CA ASP A 147 -18.41 -32.48 -47.36
C ASP A 147 -16.97 -32.22 -47.83
N LYS A 148 -16.06 -31.95 -46.88
CA LYS A 148 -14.66 -31.59 -47.17
C LYS A 148 -13.69 -32.12 -46.13
N LEU A 149 -12.38 -32.01 -46.41
CA LEU A 149 -11.34 -32.24 -45.40
C LEU A 149 -11.29 -31.11 -44.38
N ASN A 150 -11.06 -31.41 -43.10
CA ASN A 150 -11.07 -30.42 -42.02
C ASN A 150 -10.05 -29.30 -42.27
N GLY A 151 -10.51 -28.05 -42.37
CA GLY A 151 -9.68 -26.86 -42.59
C GLY A 151 -9.90 -25.75 -41.56
N GLY A 152 -10.86 -25.92 -40.65
CA GLY A 152 -11.29 -24.90 -39.71
C GLY A 152 -12.40 -24.03 -40.28
N LYS A 153 -13.06 -23.27 -39.40
CA LYS A 153 -14.24 -22.44 -39.71
C LYS A 153 -14.03 -21.50 -40.90
N ALA A 154 -12.92 -20.75 -40.94
CA ALA A 154 -12.62 -19.83 -42.04
C ALA A 154 -12.51 -20.53 -43.41
N ASP A 155 -11.86 -21.70 -43.45
CA ASP A 155 -11.73 -22.49 -44.68
C ASP A 155 -13.08 -23.08 -45.12
N ALA A 156 -13.88 -23.58 -44.17
CA ALA A 156 -15.24 -24.04 -44.45
C ALA A 156 -16.16 -22.92 -44.97
N LEU A 157 -16.06 -21.70 -44.42
CA LEU A 157 -16.77 -20.54 -44.94
C LEU A 157 -16.35 -20.21 -46.37
N ASN A 158 -15.05 -20.28 -46.68
CA ASN A 158 -14.53 -20.06 -48.04
C ASN A 158 -15.07 -21.07 -49.06
N VAL A 159 -15.18 -22.36 -48.69
CA VAL A 159 -15.84 -23.36 -49.55
C VAL A 159 -17.29 -22.96 -49.82
N GLY A 160 -18.03 -22.55 -48.78
CA GLY A 160 -19.39 -22.07 -48.95
C GLY A 160 -19.48 -20.84 -49.87
N ILE A 161 -18.50 -19.92 -49.81
CA ILE A 161 -18.46 -18.74 -50.70
C ILE A 161 -18.26 -19.17 -52.15
N ASN A 162 -17.33 -20.10 -52.44
CA ASN A 162 -17.11 -20.62 -53.79
C ASN A 162 -18.37 -21.31 -54.35
N VAL A 163 -19.14 -22.01 -53.51
CA VAL A 163 -20.36 -22.74 -53.92
C VAL A 163 -21.60 -21.83 -54.03
N SER A 164 -21.63 -20.73 -53.28
CA SER A 164 -22.80 -19.85 -53.19
C SER A 164 -23.23 -19.22 -54.51
N LYS A 165 -24.52 -18.93 -54.67
CA LYS A 165 -25.05 -18.20 -55.85
C LYS A 165 -25.65 -16.83 -55.53
N GLY A 166 -25.94 -16.54 -54.26
CA GLY A 166 -26.51 -15.27 -53.83
C GLY A 166 -25.57 -14.09 -54.04
N ASN A 167 -26.14 -12.91 -54.26
CA ASN A 167 -25.40 -11.65 -54.35
C ASN A 167 -24.79 -11.26 -52.99
N TYR A 168 -25.44 -11.70 -51.91
CA TYR A 168 -24.99 -11.51 -50.54
C TYR A 168 -24.85 -12.87 -49.86
N ILE A 169 -23.77 -13.03 -49.11
CA ILE A 169 -23.55 -14.22 -48.27
C ILE A 169 -23.95 -13.91 -46.84
N VAL A 170 -24.57 -14.87 -46.16
CA VAL A 170 -24.91 -14.78 -44.74
C VAL A 170 -24.16 -15.87 -44.00
N CYS A 171 -23.18 -15.50 -43.19
CA CYS A 171 -22.40 -16.45 -42.42
C CYS A 171 -23.05 -16.63 -41.05
N ILE A 172 -23.31 -17.88 -40.68
CA ILE A 172 -23.93 -18.25 -39.41
C ILE A 172 -23.18 -19.43 -38.78
N ASP A 173 -23.14 -19.49 -37.46
CA ASP A 173 -22.82 -20.75 -36.79
C ASP A 173 -24.00 -21.72 -36.91
N VAL A 174 -23.73 -22.98 -37.22
CA VAL A 174 -24.81 -23.97 -37.42
C VAL A 174 -25.59 -24.25 -36.15
N ASP A 175 -25.03 -23.96 -34.97
CA ASP A 175 -25.68 -24.11 -33.66
C ASP A 175 -26.54 -22.91 -33.26
N CYS A 176 -26.72 -21.91 -34.14
CA CYS A 176 -27.56 -20.74 -33.88
C CYS A 176 -28.99 -20.90 -34.39
N ILE A 177 -29.94 -20.29 -33.66
CA ILE A 177 -31.35 -20.24 -34.03
C ILE A 177 -31.69 -18.85 -34.55
N LEU A 178 -32.17 -18.77 -35.79
CA LEU A 178 -32.58 -17.52 -36.41
C LEU A 178 -34.07 -17.25 -36.21
N GLU A 179 -34.42 -15.97 -36.07
CA GLU A 179 -35.82 -15.56 -36.17
C GLU A 179 -36.36 -15.83 -37.58
N GLN A 180 -37.61 -16.24 -37.68
CA GLN A 180 -38.19 -16.64 -38.97
C GLN A 180 -38.24 -15.50 -40.00
N ASP A 181 -38.30 -14.25 -39.53
CA ASP A 181 -38.29 -13.04 -40.34
C ASP A 181 -36.89 -12.37 -40.42
N ALA A 182 -35.83 -13.01 -39.91
CA ALA A 182 -34.51 -12.41 -39.77
C ALA A 182 -33.94 -11.88 -41.09
N LEU A 183 -34.09 -12.65 -42.18
CA LEU A 183 -33.61 -12.25 -43.50
C LEU A 183 -34.42 -11.11 -44.11
N LEU A 184 -35.70 -10.96 -43.77
CA LEU A 184 -36.52 -9.84 -44.26
C LEU A 184 -36.01 -8.52 -43.66
N LYS A 185 -35.71 -8.53 -42.36
CA LYS A 185 -35.11 -7.39 -41.66
C LYS A 185 -33.70 -7.09 -42.18
N LEU A 186 -32.91 -8.13 -42.44
CA LEU A 186 -31.55 -8.00 -42.97
C LEU A 186 -31.51 -7.55 -44.44
N ALA A 187 -32.53 -7.86 -45.24
CA ALA A 187 -32.64 -7.43 -46.64
C ALA A 187 -32.81 -5.91 -46.76
N LYS A 188 -33.55 -5.29 -45.83
CA LYS A 188 -33.94 -3.88 -45.90
C LYS A 188 -32.74 -2.93 -46.04
N PRO A 189 -31.66 -2.99 -45.23
CA PRO A 189 -30.48 -2.15 -45.43
C PRO A 189 -29.87 -2.23 -46.85
N PHE A 190 -29.83 -3.41 -47.46
CA PHE A 190 -29.32 -3.60 -48.82
C PHE A 190 -30.28 -3.08 -49.89
N MET A 191 -31.57 -2.98 -49.60
CA MET A 191 -32.57 -2.39 -50.48
C MET A 191 -32.63 -0.86 -50.34
N ASP A 192 -32.41 -0.34 -49.14
CA ASP A 192 -32.40 1.10 -48.82
C ASP A 192 -31.09 1.79 -49.27
N GLN A 193 -30.14 1.05 -49.82
CA GLN A 193 -28.87 1.61 -50.29
C GLN A 193 -29.10 2.56 -51.46
N THR A 194 -28.62 3.80 -51.34
CA THR A 194 -28.79 4.86 -52.36
C THR A 194 -27.45 5.44 -52.80
N LYS A 195 -26.71 6.05 -51.87
CA LYS A 195 -25.43 6.75 -52.14
C LYS A 195 -24.19 5.98 -51.72
N GLU A 196 -24.34 5.03 -50.81
CA GLU A 196 -23.24 4.27 -50.21
C GLU A 196 -23.53 2.78 -50.36
N ARG A 197 -22.54 2.00 -50.79
CA ARG A 197 -22.66 0.54 -50.90
C ARG A 197 -22.66 -0.07 -49.51
N VAL A 198 -23.67 -0.87 -49.18
CA VAL A 198 -23.69 -1.63 -47.92
C VAL A 198 -22.79 -2.86 -48.11
N ILE A 199 -21.61 -2.85 -47.50
CA ILE A 199 -20.63 -3.92 -47.70
C ILE A 199 -20.78 -5.05 -46.68
N ALA A 200 -21.34 -4.75 -45.51
CA ALA A 200 -21.65 -5.73 -44.49
C ALA A 200 -22.76 -5.23 -43.56
N CYS A 201 -23.61 -6.14 -43.09
CA CYS A 201 -24.70 -5.86 -42.17
C CYS A 201 -24.84 -6.96 -41.11
N GLY A 202 -24.84 -6.57 -39.84
CA GLY A 202 -25.13 -7.45 -38.70
C GLY A 202 -26.49 -7.14 -38.06
N GLY A 203 -26.85 -7.94 -37.06
CA GLY A 203 -28.00 -7.67 -36.18
C GLY A 203 -27.69 -8.03 -34.73
N VAL A 204 -28.66 -7.81 -33.85
CA VAL A 204 -28.51 -8.12 -32.43
C VAL A 204 -28.55 -9.63 -32.22
N ILE A 205 -27.55 -10.14 -31.49
CA ILE A 205 -27.50 -11.54 -31.07
C ILE A 205 -27.96 -11.65 -29.62
N ARG A 206 -28.83 -12.62 -29.36
CA ARG A 206 -29.39 -12.90 -28.03
C ARG A 206 -29.03 -14.31 -27.56
N LEU A 207 -29.35 -14.58 -26.30
CA LEU A 207 -28.97 -15.82 -25.63
C LEU A 207 -30.12 -16.82 -25.66
N ALA A 208 -29.87 -17.99 -26.22
CA ALA A 208 -30.83 -19.09 -26.27
C ALA A 208 -30.88 -19.91 -24.96
N ASN A 209 -29.93 -19.70 -24.04
CA ASN A 209 -29.84 -20.43 -22.77
C ASN A 209 -31.17 -20.35 -21.99
N ASN A 210 -31.76 -21.51 -21.70
CA ASN A 210 -33.05 -21.66 -20.99
C ASN A 210 -34.29 -21.07 -21.70
N CYS A 211 -34.17 -20.62 -22.95
CA CYS A 211 -35.33 -20.33 -23.79
C CYS A 211 -36.06 -21.62 -24.14
N LYS A 212 -37.38 -21.55 -24.33
CA LYS A 212 -38.17 -22.69 -24.79
C LYS A 212 -38.09 -22.73 -26.30
N ILE A 213 -37.44 -23.76 -26.83
CA ILE A 213 -37.29 -24.00 -28.27
C ILE A 213 -38.10 -25.21 -28.66
N VAL A 214 -38.92 -25.07 -29.70
CA VAL A 214 -39.75 -26.13 -30.26
C VAL A 214 -39.56 -26.11 -31.78
N ASN A 215 -39.17 -27.25 -32.35
CA ASN A 215 -38.94 -27.41 -33.80
C ASN A 215 -38.01 -26.34 -34.40
N GLY A 216 -36.94 -25.96 -33.70
CA GLY A 216 -35.97 -24.96 -34.18
C GLY A 216 -36.47 -23.52 -34.13
N LYS A 217 -37.59 -23.25 -33.44
CA LYS A 217 -38.13 -21.90 -33.19
C LYS A 217 -38.18 -21.59 -31.70
N ILE A 218 -37.86 -20.35 -31.33
CA ILE A 218 -38.05 -19.85 -29.97
C ILE A 218 -39.52 -19.52 -29.77
N VAL A 219 -40.15 -20.21 -28.81
CA VAL A 219 -41.56 -20.00 -28.43
C VAL A 219 -41.70 -19.20 -27.13
N GLU A 220 -40.69 -19.24 -26.26
CA GLU A 220 -40.65 -18.40 -25.07
C GLU A 220 -39.21 -17.97 -24.77
N VAL A 221 -39.00 -16.66 -24.67
CA VAL A 221 -37.73 -16.06 -24.26
C VAL A 221 -37.66 -16.04 -22.74
N ASN A 222 -36.58 -16.57 -22.19
CA ASN A 222 -36.31 -16.55 -20.76
C ASN A 222 -34.89 -16.04 -20.50
N LEU A 223 -34.73 -15.27 -19.42
CA LEU A 223 -33.40 -14.88 -18.95
C LEU A 223 -32.64 -16.12 -18.46
N PRO A 224 -31.31 -16.25 -18.74
CA PRO A 224 -30.52 -17.35 -18.24
C PRO A 224 -30.66 -17.52 -16.71
N LYS A 225 -30.76 -18.76 -16.25
CA LYS A 225 -30.90 -19.07 -14.82
C LYS A 225 -29.57 -18.95 -14.07
N SER A 226 -28.45 -19.21 -14.74
CA SER A 226 -27.12 -19.11 -14.15
C SER A 226 -26.68 -17.64 -14.04
N TRP A 227 -25.91 -17.30 -13.00
CA TRP A 227 -25.31 -15.97 -12.88
C TRP A 227 -24.35 -15.66 -14.05
N LEU A 228 -23.58 -16.66 -14.50
CA LEU A 228 -22.65 -16.47 -15.61
C LEU A 228 -23.36 -16.16 -16.93
N GLY A 229 -24.48 -16.84 -17.20
CA GLY A 229 -25.34 -16.55 -18.35
C GLY A 229 -25.96 -15.15 -18.26
N ARG A 230 -26.42 -14.73 -17.07
CA ARG A 230 -26.97 -13.38 -16.86
C ARG A 230 -25.95 -12.27 -17.08
N PHE A 231 -24.73 -12.42 -16.57
CA PHE A 231 -23.66 -11.45 -16.81
C PHE A 231 -23.36 -11.30 -18.30
N GLN A 232 -23.33 -12.41 -19.04
CA GLN A 232 -23.19 -12.38 -20.50
C GLN A 232 -24.41 -11.79 -21.20
N ALA A 233 -25.63 -11.98 -20.68
CA ALA A 233 -26.83 -11.33 -21.21
C ALA A 233 -26.67 -9.80 -21.18
N LEU A 234 -26.22 -9.28 -20.04
CA LEU A 234 -25.95 -7.85 -19.85
C LEU A 234 -24.79 -7.36 -20.73
N GLU A 235 -23.71 -8.13 -20.84
CA GLU A 235 -22.59 -7.85 -21.75
C GLU A 235 -23.03 -7.77 -23.20
N TYR A 236 -23.87 -8.70 -23.68
CA TYR A 236 -24.39 -8.71 -25.04
C TYR A 236 -25.33 -7.52 -25.30
N ILE A 237 -26.18 -7.16 -24.34
CA ILE A 237 -27.01 -5.95 -24.43
C ILE A 237 -26.11 -4.71 -24.60
N ARG A 238 -25.09 -4.54 -23.76
CA ARG A 238 -24.11 -3.43 -23.89
C ARG A 238 -23.38 -3.48 -25.24
N ALA A 239 -22.87 -4.63 -25.64
CA ALA A 239 -22.08 -4.77 -26.86
C ALA A 239 -22.90 -4.47 -28.12
N PHE A 240 -24.10 -5.05 -28.26
CA PHE A 240 -24.92 -4.92 -29.47
C PHE A 240 -25.76 -3.65 -29.49
N VAL A 241 -26.49 -3.33 -28.41
CA VAL A 241 -27.43 -2.19 -28.40
C VAL A 241 -26.71 -0.86 -28.22
N LEU A 242 -25.69 -0.79 -27.37
CA LEU A 242 -24.87 0.41 -27.23
C LEU A 242 -23.73 0.42 -28.24
N GLY A 243 -22.79 -0.53 -28.11
CA GLY A 243 -21.54 -0.53 -28.86
C GLY A 243 -21.75 -0.58 -30.38
N ARG A 244 -22.34 -1.66 -30.91
CA ARG A 244 -22.50 -1.86 -32.37
C ARG A 244 -23.36 -0.78 -33.01
N MET A 245 -24.44 -0.33 -32.35
CA MET A 245 -25.29 0.75 -32.87
C MET A 245 -24.56 2.09 -32.95
N ALA A 246 -23.82 2.48 -31.89
CA ALA A 246 -23.04 3.70 -31.89
C ALA A 246 -21.95 3.67 -32.98
N TRP A 247 -21.20 2.58 -33.06
CA TRP A 247 -20.12 2.43 -34.04
C TRP A 247 -20.62 2.29 -35.48
N SER A 248 -21.81 1.70 -35.69
CA SER A 248 -22.52 1.70 -36.97
C SER A 248 -22.81 3.14 -37.41
N ARG A 249 -23.44 3.95 -36.54
CA ARG A 249 -23.74 5.37 -36.82
C ARG A 249 -22.49 6.23 -37.03
N ALA A 250 -21.40 5.95 -36.31
CA ALA A 250 -20.14 6.68 -36.42
C ALA A 250 -19.31 6.28 -37.66
N SER A 251 -19.74 5.27 -38.42
CA SER A 251 -18.95 4.64 -39.49
C SER A 251 -17.63 4.06 -38.98
N GLY A 252 -17.61 3.57 -37.73
CA GLY A 252 -16.42 2.98 -37.10
C GLY A 252 -16.57 1.51 -36.70
N LEU A 253 -17.64 0.85 -37.14
CA LEU A 253 -17.85 -0.57 -36.92
C LEU A 253 -16.82 -1.40 -37.71
N ILE A 254 -16.01 -2.19 -37.00
CA ILE A 254 -14.97 -3.07 -37.61
C ILE A 254 -15.20 -4.56 -37.35
N LEU A 255 -16.34 -4.90 -36.72
CA LEU A 255 -16.67 -6.28 -36.38
C LEU A 255 -18.17 -6.50 -36.61
N ILE A 256 -18.47 -7.45 -37.50
CA ILE A 256 -19.77 -8.10 -37.63
C ILE A 256 -19.63 -9.48 -37.02
N SER A 257 -20.57 -9.90 -36.17
CA SER A 257 -20.44 -11.15 -35.42
C SER A 257 -20.35 -12.36 -36.35
N GLY A 258 -19.36 -13.23 -36.13
CA GLY A 258 -19.24 -14.50 -36.84
C GLY A 258 -20.33 -15.52 -36.54
N ALA A 259 -21.24 -15.25 -35.60
CA ALA A 259 -22.42 -16.07 -35.34
C ALA A 259 -23.60 -15.72 -36.26
N PHE A 260 -23.69 -14.48 -36.77
CA PHE A 260 -24.66 -14.07 -37.79
C PHE A 260 -24.25 -12.73 -38.43
N GLY A 261 -24.00 -12.73 -39.73
CA GLY A 261 -23.69 -11.52 -40.49
C GLY A 261 -23.82 -11.68 -41.99
N ALA A 262 -24.32 -10.64 -42.66
CA ALA A 262 -24.39 -10.57 -44.12
C ALA A 262 -23.24 -9.76 -44.71
N PHE A 263 -22.70 -10.22 -45.83
CA PHE A 263 -21.60 -9.58 -46.55
C PHE A 263 -21.88 -9.54 -48.05
N ASP A 264 -21.40 -8.48 -48.71
CA ASP A 264 -21.39 -8.36 -50.16
C ASP A 264 -20.42 -9.38 -50.77
N LYS A 265 -20.95 -10.34 -51.54
CA LYS A 265 -20.16 -11.47 -52.05
C LYS A 265 -19.07 -11.03 -53.02
N ASP A 266 -19.39 -10.11 -53.93
CA ASP A 266 -18.44 -9.60 -54.93
C ASP A 266 -17.23 -8.96 -54.24
N LEU A 267 -17.47 -8.18 -53.18
CA LEU A 267 -16.39 -7.58 -52.42
C LEU A 267 -15.60 -8.61 -51.60
N VAL A 268 -16.26 -9.61 -51.01
CA VAL A 268 -15.58 -10.71 -50.29
C VAL A 268 -14.65 -11.49 -51.23
N LEU A 269 -15.09 -11.79 -52.46
CA LEU A 269 -14.26 -12.43 -53.48
C LEU A 269 -13.05 -11.55 -53.85
N LYS A 270 -13.26 -10.25 -54.10
CA LYS A 270 -12.18 -9.29 -54.37
C LYS A 270 -11.17 -9.17 -53.22
N CYS A 271 -11.64 -9.37 -51.99
CA CYS A 271 -10.79 -9.35 -50.81
C CYS A 271 -10.11 -10.70 -50.51
N GLY A 272 -10.47 -11.78 -51.23
CA GLY A 272 -9.90 -13.12 -51.08
C GLY A 272 -10.50 -13.97 -49.96
N GLY A 273 -11.76 -13.76 -49.60
CA GLY A 273 -12.46 -14.58 -48.59
C GLY A 273 -11.96 -14.42 -47.16
N TYR A 274 -12.38 -15.30 -46.25
CA TYR A 274 -11.91 -15.37 -44.86
C TYR A 274 -10.44 -15.82 -44.80
N ASP A 275 -9.64 -15.23 -43.92
CA ASP A 275 -8.25 -15.64 -43.73
C ASP A 275 -8.13 -16.80 -42.73
N PRO A 276 -7.69 -18.01 -43.14
CA PRO A 276 -7.55 -19.16 -42.25
C PRO A 276 -6.41 -19.03 -41.23
N LYS A 277 -5.57 -18.01 -41.34
CA LYS A 277 -4.44 -17.77 -40.42
C LYS A 277 -4.83 -16.99 -39.16
N THR A 278 -6.05 -16.45 -39.08
CA THR A 278 -6.55 -15.76 -37.90
C THR A 278 -7.69 -16.52 -37.24
N VAL A 279 -7.78 -16.42 -35.91
CA VAL A 279 -8.91 -16.95 -35.13
C VAL A 279 -10.04 -15.95 -34.93
N GLY A 280 -9.87 -14.70 -35.39
CA GLY A 280 -10.88 -13.64 -35.44
C GLY A 280 -11.24 -13.31 -36.88
N GLU A 281 -11.59 -14.34 -37.66
CA GLU A 281 -11.78 -14.29 -39.10
C GLU A 281 -12.86 -13.30 -39.56
N ASP A 282 -13.89 -13.10 -38.73
CA ASP A 282 -15.01 -12.19 -38.94
C ASP A 282 -14.59 -10.71 -38.82
N MET A 283 -13.82 -10.38 -37.78
CA MET A 283 -13.25 -9.05 -37.59
C MET A 283 -12.28 -8.69 -38.72
N GLU A 284 -11.39 -9.63 -39.06
CA GLU A 284 -10.33 -9.41 -40.03
C GLU A 284 -10.91 -9.14 -41.43
N LEU A 285 -11.93 -9.91 -41.84
CA LEU A 285 -12.60 -9.73 -43.12
C LEU A 285 -13.23 -8.34 -43.23
N VAL A 286 -13.95 -7.88 -42.20
CA VAL A 286 -14.56 -6.54 -42.19
C VAL A 286 -13.50 -5.45 -42.34
N VAL A 287 -12.42 -5.52 -41.56
CA VAL A 287 -11.33 -4.53 -41.65
C VAL A 287 -10.69 -4.54 -43.05
N ARG A 288 -10.47 -5.71 -43.64
CA ARG A 288 -9.89 -5.88 -44.97
C ARG A 288 -10.83 -5.37 -46.08
N MET A 289 -12.13 -5.66 -46.01
CA MET A 289 -13.13 -5.11 -46.93
C MET A 289 -13.18 -3.59 -46.87
N ARG A 290 -13.20 -3.02 -45.67
CA ARG A 290 -13.17 -1.56 -45.50
C ARG A 290 -11.89 -0.95 -46.05
N ARG A 291 -10.74 -1.56 -45.76
CA ARG A 291 -9.45 -1.15 -46.32
C ARG A 291 -9.49 -1.11 -47.85
N TYR A 292 -10.04 -2.15 -48.48
CA TYR A 292 -10.19 -2.19 -49.94
C TYR A 292 -11.02 -1.02 -50.44
N MET A 293 -12.16 -0.71 -49.81
CA MET A 293 -13.00 0.42 -50.19
C MET A 293 -12.29 1.78 -50.05
N GLU A 294 -11.56 1.99 -48.95
CA GLU A 294 -10.76 3.22 -48.73
C GLU A 294 -9.63 3.36 -49.75
N GLU A 295 -8.91 2.27 -50.06
CA GLU A 295 -7.81 2.29 -51.03
C GLU A 295 -8.29 2.60 -52.45
N HIS A 296 -9.51 2.19 -52.79
CA HIS A 296 -10.15 2.46 -54.09
C HIS A 296 -11.08 3.68 -54.07
N LYS A 297 -11.13 4.43 -52.96
CA LYS A 297 -11.98 5.63 -52.77
C LYS A 297 -13.46 5.41 -53.09
N MET A 298 -13.96 4.21 -52.81
CA MET A 298 -15.38 3.87 -52.99
C MET A 298 -16.16 4.17 -51.72
N LYS A 299 -17.33 4.81 -51.85
CA LYS A 299 -18.20 5.08 -50.70
C LYS A 299 -18.87 3.80 -50.22
N TYR A 300 -18.82 3.56 -48.92
CA TYR A 300 -19.35 2.34 -48.31
C TYR A 300 -19.93 2.61 -46.92
N THR A 301 -20.73 1.66 -46.45
CA THR A 301 -21.18 1.62 -45.06
C THR A 301 -21.19 0.20 -44.51
N VAL A 302 -20.97 0.09 -43.20
CA VAL A 302 -21.04 -1.15 -42.42
C VAL A 302 -22.06 -0.93 -41.33
N LEU A 303 -23.13 -1.72 -41.34
CA LEU A 303 -24.31 -1.48 -40.52
C LEU A 303 -24.53 -2.58 -39.49
N ASN A 304 -25.19 -2.23 -38.40
CA ASN A 304 -25.79 -3.17 -37.46
C ASN A 304 -27.22 -2.71 -37.18
N ILE A 305 -28.19 -3.60 -37.33
CA ILE A 305 -29.60 -3.31 -37.01
C ILE A 305 -29.93 -3.69 -35.57
N SER A 306 -30.93 -3.03 -34.97
CA SER A 306 -31.27 -3.23 -33.54
C SER A 306 -32.22 -4.40 -33.26
N ASP A 307 -32.72 -5.03 -34.32
CA ASP A 307 -33.55 -6.24 -34.22
C ASP A 307 -32.75 -7.45 -33.73
N PRO A 308 -33.33 -8.28 -32.83
CA PRO A 308 -32.77 -9.58 -32.50
C PRO A 308 -32.99 -10.53 -33.69
N LEU A 309 -31.90 -10.91 -34.37
CA LEU A 309 -31.97 -11.76 -35.56
C LEU A 309 -31.58 -13.21 -35.27
N CYS A 310 -30.73 -13.41 -34.26
CA CYS A 310 -30.05 -14.66 -34.02
C CYS A 310 -29.91 -14.94 -32.52
N TRP A 311 -30.04 -16.20 -32.15
CA TRP A 311 -29.95 -16.68 -30.78
C TRP A 311 -28.89 -17.77 -30.67
N THR A 312 -27.96 -17.61 -29.72
CA THR A 312 -26.80 -18.50 -29.55
C THR A 312 -26.67 -18.99 -28.11
N GLU A 313 -25.99 -20.12 -27.91
CA GLU A 313 -25.62 -20.63 -26.59
C GLU A 313 -24.33 -19.97 -26.10
N VAL A 314 -24.37 -19.40 -24.89
CA VAL A 314 -23.17 -18.91 -24.20
C VAL A 314 -22.60 -19.89 -23.17
N PRO A 315 -21.29 -19.84 -22.91
CA PRO A 315 -20.66 -20.65 -21.88
C PRO A 315 -21.24 -20.41 -20.48
N GLU A 316 -21.72 -21.47 -19.83
CA GLU A 316 -22.12 -21.42 -18.41
C GLU A 316 -21.03 -21.95 -17.45
N SER A 317 -19.86 -22.32 -17.99
CA SER A 317 -18.66 -22.71 -17.23
C SER A 317 -17.55 -21.68 -17.37
N ILE A 318 -16.90 -21.33 -16.26
CA ILE A 318 -15.81 -20.34 -16.25
C ILE A 318 -14.61 -20.75 -17.11
N ASN A 319 -14.32 -22.05 -17.20
CA ASN A 319 -13.20 -22.55 -18.00
C ASN A 319 -13.49 -22.39 -19.50
N ILE A 320 -14.73 -22.63 -19.92
CA ILE A 320 -15.16 -22.48 -21.32
C ILE A 320 -15.24 -21.00 -21.67
N LEU A 321 -15.78 -20.16 -20.77
CA LEU A 321 -15.76 -18.70 -20.93
C LEU A 321 -14.34 -18.17 -21.12
N LYS A 322 -13.38 -18.64 -20.31
CA LYS A 322 -11.98 -18.24 -20.44
C LYS A 322 -11.41 -18.59 -21.82
N LYS A 323 -11.69 -19.80 -22.34
CA LYS A 323 -11.27 -20.19 -23.70
C LYS A 323 -11.89 -19.29 -24.77
N GLN A 324 -13.18 -18.95 -24.62
CA GLN A 324 -13.89 -18.07 -25.56
C GLN A 324 -13.28 -16.65 -25.56
N ARG A 325 -13.14 -16.03 -24.38
CA ARG A 325 -12.57 -14.68 -24.25
C ARG A 325 -11.10 -14.61 -24.66
N ASN A 326 -10.33 -15.67 -24.43
CA ASN A 326 -8.97 -15.82 -24.94
C ASN A 326 -8.96 -15.75 -26.48
N ARG A 327 -9.80 -16.54 -27.15
CA ARG A 327 -9.92 -16.50 -28.63
C ARG A 327 -10.26 -15.09 -29.12
N TRP A 328 -11.25 -14.44 -28.51
CA TRP A 328 -11.65 -13.08 -28.91
C TRP A 328 -10.50 -12.10 -28.77
N MET A 329 -9.78 -12.12 -27.65
CA MET A 329 -8.61 -11.25 -27.44
C MET A 329 -7.52 -11.51 -28.49
N ARG A 330 -7.19 -12.78 -28.77
CA ARG A 330 -6.19 -13.10 -29.80
C ARG A 330 -6.62 -12.65 -31.20
N GLY A 331 -7.88 -12.88 -31.57
CA GLY A 331 -8.43 -12.43 -32.86
C GLY A 331 -8.37 -10.91 -33.02
N THR A 332 -8.66 -10.16 -31.95
CA THR A 332 -8.47 -8.71 -31.92
C THR A 332 -7.01 -8.33 -32.12
N ILE A 333 -6.08 -8.95 -31.38
CA ILE A 333 -4.63 -8.68 -31.51
C ILE A 333 -4.14 -8.96 -32.93
N GLU A 334 -4.46 -10.14 -33.47
CA GLU A 334 -4.08 -10.56 -34.82
C GLU A 334 -4.57 -9.56 -35.87
N THR A 335 -5.84 -9.16 -35.80
CA THR A 335 -6.44 -8.21 -36.75
C THR A 335 -5.80 -6.84 -36.67
N LEU A 336 -5.68 -6.27 -35.47
CA LEU A 336 -5.07 -4.95 -35.26
C LEU A 336 -3.61 -4.93 -35.71
N TRP A 337 -2.85 -6.00 -35.42
CA TRP A 337 -1.44 -6.08 -35.78
C TRP A 337 -1.23 -6.28 -37.28
N LYS A 338 -2.05 -7.13 -37.92
CA LYS A 338 -2.04 -7.36 -39.38
C LYS A 338 -2.34 -6.07 -40.15
N HIS A 339 -3.28 -5.27 -39.65
CA HIS A 339 -3.71 -4.02 -40.27
C HIS A 339 -3.15 -2.74 -39.60
N ARG A 340 -2.06 -2.85 -38.81
CA ARG A 340 -1.47 -1.72 -38.06
C ARG A 340 -1.09 -0.50 -38.90
N LYS A 341 -0.80 -0.68 -40.19
CA LYS A 341 -0.47 0.41 -41.13
C LYS A 341 -1.65 1.37 -41.40
N LEU A 342 -2.88 0.93 -41.10
CA LEU A 342 -4.08 1.75 -41.22
C LEU A 342 -4.24 2.70 -40.02
N MET A 343 -3.71 2.31 -38.86
CA MET A 343 -3.90 3.03 -37.60
C MET A 343 -3.12 4.35 -37.61
N PHE A 344 -3.76 5.44 -37.18
CA PHE A 344 -3.25 6.82 -37.25
C PHE A 344 -2.87 7.29 -38.66
N ASN A 345 -3.39 6.64 -39.69
CA ASN A 345 -3.17 7.05 -41.07
C ASN A 345 -4.40 7.81 -41.60
N PRO A 346 -4.28 9.13 -41.85
CA PRO A 346 -5.41 9.95 -42.28
C PRO A 346 -5.96 9.56 -43.66
N LYS A 347 -5.19 8.83 -44.49
CA LYS A 347 -5.64 8.31 -45.79
C LYS A 347 -6.86 7.39 -45.66
N TYR A 348 -7.01 6.73 -44.51
CA TYR A 348 -8.11 5.80 -44.23
C TYR A 348 -9.24 6.44 -43.39
N GLY A 349 -9.29 7.77 -43.33
CA GLY A 349 -10.37 8.52 -42.69
C GLY A 349 -10.69 8.06 -41.27
N ARG A 350 -11.98 7.83 -40.99
CA ARG A 350 -12.46 7.40 -39.66
C ARG A 350 -12.02 5.99 -39.27
N LEU A 351 -11.77 5.10 -40.24
CA LEU A 351 -11.25 3.76 -39.96
C LEU A 351 -9.86 3.86 -39.31
N GLY A 352 -8.96 4.64 -39.93
CA GLY A 352 -7.58 4.78 -39.47
C GLY A 352 -7.40 5.70 -38.27
N MET A 353 -8.16 6.81 -38.20
CA MET A 353 -7.95 7.85 -37.18
C MET A 353 -8.79 7.69 -35.91
N VAL A 354 -9.90 6.94 -35.96
CA VAL A 354 -10.83 6.83 -34.82
C VAL A 354 -11.07 5.37 -34.45
N SER A 355 -11.44 4.55 -35.42
CA SER A 355 -11.90 3.17 -35.16
C SER A 355 -10.77 2.28 -34.65
N LEU A 356 -9.68 2.13 -35.43
CA LEU A 356 -8.56 1.29 -35.02
C LEU A 356 -7.86 1.78 -33.74
N PRO A 357 -7.62 3.09 -33.54
CA PRO A 357 -7.09 3.60 -32.28
C PRO A 357 -7.95 3.28 -31.06
N TYR A 358 -9.29 3.40 -31.16
CA TYR A 358 -10.19 3.03 -30.06
C TYR A 358 -10.03 1.55 -29.68
N TRP A 359 -10.08 0.66 -30.67
CA TRP A 359 -9.93 -0.78 -30.44
C TRP A 359 -8.54 -1.14 -29.90
N PHE A 360 -7.50 -0.40 -30.28
CA PHE A 360 -6.16 -0.59 -29.75
C PHE A 360 -6.07 -0.18 -28.27
N PHE A 361 -6.50 1.04 -27.92
CA PHE A 361 -6.31 1.56 -26.56
C PHE A 361 -7.32 1.02 -25.52
N PHE A 362 -8.57 0.77 -25.91
CA PHE A 362 -9.62 0.46 -24.94
C PHE A 362 -10.03 -1.01 -24.96
N GLU A 363 -10.06 -1.67 -26.13
CA GLU A 363 -10.43 -3.09 -26.22
C GLU A 363 -9.20 -4.01 -26.04
N PHE A 364 -8.09 -3.70 -26.71
CA PHE A 364 -6.84 -4.47 -26.61
C PHE A 364 -6.04 -4.15 -25.35
N LEU A 365 -5.66 -2.87 -25.14
CA LEU A 365 -4.85 -2.47 -23.99
C LEU A 365 -5.63 -2.41 -22.67
N GLY A 366 -6.97 -2.33 -22.71
CA GLY A 366 -7.81 -2.19 -21.51
C GLY A 366 -7.51 -3.23 -20.41
N PRO A 367 -7.58 -4.55 -20.70
CA PRO A 367 -7.27 -5.58 -19.72
C PRO A 367 -5.84 -5.51 -19.16
N ILE A 368 -4.89 -4.96 -19.91
CA ILE A 368 -3.49 -4.79 -19.47
C ILE A 368 -3.40 -3.63 -18.48
N VAL A 369 -3.99 -2.48 -18.82
CA VAL A 369 -4.02 -1.29 -17.95
C VAL A 369 -4.69 -1.63 -16.61
N GLU A 370 -5.81 -2.33 -16.64
CA GLU A 370 -6.51 -2.77 -15.43
C GLU A 370 -5.68 -3.74 -14.59
N PHE A 371 -5.02 -4.72 -15.23
CA PHE A 371 -4.14 -5.66 -14.54
C PHE A 371 -2.95 -4.96 -13.86
N VAL A 372 -2.31 -4.03 -14.57
CA VAL A 372 -1.24 -3.18 -14.01
C VAL A 372 -1.77 -2.34 -12.85
N GLY A 373 -3.00 -1.82 -12.94
CA GLY A 373 -3.67 -1.11 -11.86
C GLY A 373 -3.79 -1.93 -10.58
N TYR A 374 -4.16 -3.20 -10.67
CA TYR A 374 -4.17 -4.11 -9.51
C TYR A 374 -2.77 -4.29 -8.91
N CYS A 375 -1.73 -4.43 -9.74
CA CYS A 375 -0.35 -4.54 -9.25
C CYS A 375 0.12 -3.25 -8.56
N VAL A 376 -0.15 -2.09 -9.16
CA VAL A 376 0.19 -0.77 -8.60
C VAL A 376 -0.54 -0.54 -7.27
N PHE A 377 -1.82 -0.90 -7.18
CA PHE A 377 -2.59 -0.81 -5.94
C PHE A 377 -1.95 -1.65 -4.82
N ILE A 378 -1.56 -2.90 -5.11
CA ILE A 378 -0.88 -3.75 -4.12
C ILE A 378 0.45 -3.13 -3.69
N LEU A 379 1.24 -2.61 -4.63
CA LEU A 379 2.50 -1.93 -4.30
C LEU A 379 2.24 -0.71 -3.40
N PHE A 380 1.30 0.16 -3.75
CA PHE A 380 0.98 1.35 -2.97
C PHE A 380 0.46 0.98 -1.57
N LEU A 381 -0.30 -0.11 -1.46
CA LEU A 381 -0.77 -0.64 -0.18
C LEU A 381 0.39 -1.09 0.71
N LEU A 382 1.35 -1.84 0.15
CA LEU A 382 2.52 -2.32 0.87
C LEU A 382 3.41 -1.18 1.36
N PHE A 383 3.50 -0.08 0.60
CA PHE A 383 4.27 1.10 0.97
C PHE A 383 3.50 2.11 1.83
N GLY A 384 2.20 1.91 2.08
CA GLY A 384 1.39 2.82 2.89
C GLY A 384 1.15 4.20 2.25
N ILE A 385 1.31 4.34 0.94
CA ILE A 385 1.22 5.62 0.21
C ILE A 385 -0.16 5.87 -0.44
N ILE A 386 -1.15 5.04 -0.12
CA ILE A 386 -2.51 5.19 -0.64
C ILE A 386 -3.19 6.37 0.04
N ASN A 387 -3.66 7.33 -0.78
CA ASN A 387 -4.63 8.32 -0.35
C ASN A 387 -6.02 7.65 -0.29
N TRP A 388 -6.41 7.16 0.88
CA TRP A 388 -7.65 6.41 1.06
C TRP A 388 -8.92 7.18 0.67
N PRO A 389 -9.10 8.47 1.05
CA PRO A 389 -10.24 9.26 0.57
C PRO A 389 -10.32 9.29 -0.95
N PHE A 390 -9.22 9.64 -1.62
CA PHE A 390 -9.18 9.70 -3.09
C PHE A 390 -9.47 8.33 -3.72
N PHE A 391 -8.85 7.26 -3.20
CA PHE A 391 -9.08 5.90 -3.67
C PHE A 391 -10.55 5.50 -3.58
N PHE A 392 -11.20 5.68 -2.43
CA PHE A 392 -12.61 5.31 -2.27
C PHE A 392 -13.53 6.17 -3.13
N THR A 393 -13.27 7.47 -3.24
CA THR A 393 -14.04 8.37 -4.12
C THR A 393 -13.94 7.92 -5.57
N LEU A 394 -12.73 7.68 -6.08
CA LEU A 394 -12.52 7.25 -7.46
C LEU A 394 -13.09 5.84 -7.71
N PHE A 395 -12.92 4.92 -6.77
CA PHE A 395 -13.46 3.57 -6.86
C PHE A 395 -14.99 3.58 -6.93
N ILE A 396 -15.65 4.33 -6.05
CA ILE A 396 -17.12 4.48 -6.05
C ILE A 396 -17.57 5.13 -7.35
N LEU A 397 -16.89 6.18 -7.82
CA LEU A 397 -17.21 6.87 -9.08
C LEU A 397 -17.15 5.91 -10.28
N VAL A 398 -16.06 5.15 -10.41
CA VAL A 398 -15.88 4.20 -11.51
C VAL A 398 -16.92 3.09 -11.46
N VAL A 399 -17.14 2.46 -10.29
CA VAL A 399 -18.15 1.40 -10.14
C VAL A 399 -19.57 1.92 -10.41
N ALA A 400 -19.93 3.07 -9.84
CA ALA A 400 -21.23 3.68 -10.06
C ALA A 400 -21.45 4.02 -11.54
N SER A 401 -20.43 4.55 -12.23
CA SER A 401 -20.51 4.85 -13.66
C SER A 401 -20.74 3.60 -14.51
N GLY A 402 -20.08 2.47 -14.19
CA GLY A 402 -20.28 1.20 -14.88
C GLY A 402 -21.67 0.59 -14.66
N ILE A 403 -22.20 0.72 -13.45
CA ILE A 403 -23.58 0.32 -13.11
C ILE A 403 -24.58 1.18 -13.90
N LEU A 404 -24.40 2.51 -13.89
CA LEU A 404 -25.26 3.44 -14.62
C LEU A 404 -25.22 3.18 -16.13
N TYR A 405 -24.04 2.93 -16.69
CA TYR A 405 -23.89 2.58 -18.11
C TYR A 405 -24.64 1.29 -18.47
N SER A 406 -24.60 0.29 -17.59
CA SER A 406 -25.32 -0.97 -17.77
C SER A 406 -26.84 -0.79 -17.65
N ILE A 407 -27.31 -0.01 -16.68
CA ILE A 407 -28.74 0.33 -16.55
C ILE A 407 -29.22 1.12 -17.77
N TYR A 408 -28.42 2.07 -18.25
CA TYR A 408 -28.72 2.82 -19.47
C TYR A 408 -28.84 1.90 -20.69
N ALA A 409 -27.97 0.91 -20.82
CA ALA A 409 -28.06 -0.11 -21.86
C ALA A 409 -29.40 -0.87 -21.80
N LEU A 410 -29.86 -1.24 -20.59
CA LEU A 410 -31.15 -1.90 -20.39
C LEU A 410 -32.33 -0.99 -20.79
N ILE A 411 -32.26 0.31 -20.49
CA ILE A 411 -33.29 1.28 -20.90
C ILE A 411 -33.36 1.36 -22.43
N LEU A 412 -32.21 1.47 -23.12
CA LEU A 412 -32.20 1.50 -24.58
C LEU A 412 -32.65 0.18 -25.21
N ASP A 413 -32.34 -0.95 -24.58
CA ASP A 413 -32.83 -2.27 -25.00
C ASP A 413 -34.36 -2.31 -24.98
N LEU A 414 -34.98 -1.79 -23.92
CA LEU A 414 -36.44 -1.66 -23.78
C LEU A 414 -37.06 -0.71 -24.81
N MET A 415 -36.33 0.33 -25.23
CA MET A 415 -36.77 1.25 -26.29
C MET A 415 -36.69 0.64 -27.69
N SER A 416 -35.75 -0.28 -27.92
CA SER A 416 -35.53 -0.95 -29.21
C SER A 416 -36.60 -2.01 -29.49
N HIS A 417 -36.53 -3.11 -28.74
CA HIS A 417 -37.41 -4.26 -28.84
C HIS A 417 -37.36 -4.98 -27.50
N GLN A 418 -38.52 -5.11 -26.86
CA GLN A 418 -38.62 -5.66 -25.51
C GLN A 418 -38.42 -7.19 -25.54
N VAL A 419 -37.17 -7.64 -25.45
CA VAL A 419 -36.86 -9.09 -25.43
C VAL A 419 -37.10 -9.67 -24.02
N TYR A 420 -36.61 -8.98 -22.98
CA TYR A 420 -36.83 -9.34 -21.58
C TYR A 420 -37.86 -8.39 -20.95
N THR A 421 -39.14 -8.63 -21.18
CA THR A 421 -40.24 -7.72 -20.80
C THR A 421 -40.75 -7.92 -19.38
N LYS A 422 -40.53 -9.11 -18.80
CA LYS A 422 -41.04 -9.48 -17.48
C LYS A 422 -40.35 -8.60 -16.44
N LEU A 423 -41.11 -7.90 -15.59
CA LEU A 423 -40.57 -7.03 -14.51
C LEU A 423 -39.53 -7.77 -13.65
N LYS A 424 -39.78 -9.05 -13.37
CA LYS A 424 -38.85 -9.92 -12.65
C LYS A 424 -37.49 -10.04 -13.34
N ASP A 425 -37.47 -10.19 -14.67
CA ASP A 425 -36.23 -10.33 -15.43
C ASP A 425 -35.48 -9.00 -15.47
N LEU A 426 -36.19 -7.88 -15.56
CA LEU A 426 -35.60 -6.54 -15.48
C LEU A 426 -34.95 -6.28 -14.11
N LEU A 427 -35.65 -6.59 -13.01
CA LEU A 427 -35.09 -6.46 -11.66
C LEU A 427 -33.87 -7.36 -11.46
N LEU A 428 -33.90 -8.58 -12.01
CA LEU A 428 -32.75 -9.48 -12.00
C LEU A 428 -31.57 -8.95 -12.83
N LEU A 429 -31.82 -8.31 -13.97
CA LEU A 429 -30.79 -7.68 -14.80
C LEU A 429 -30.18 -6.44 -14.13
N ILE A 430 -30.99 -5.62 -13.44
CA ILE A 430 -30.49 -4.51 -12.62
C ILE A 430 -29.60 -5.03 -11.49
N GLY A 431 -30.06 -6.07 -10.76
CA GLY A 431 -29.23 -6.74 -9.76
C GLY A 431 -27.95 -7.34 -10.36
N THR A 432 -28.04 -7.88 -11.58
CA THR A 432 -26.87 -8.39 -12.32
C THR A 432 -25.89 -7.25 -12.64
N ALA A 433 -26.36 -6.07 -13.05
CA ALA A 433 -25.51 -4.91 -13.32
C ALA A 433 -24.76 -4.42 -12.08
N ILE A 434 -25.38 -4.47 -10.89
CA ILE A 434 -24.74 -4.12 -9.63
C ILE A 434 -23.65 -5.14 -9.25
N LEU A 435 -23.89 -6.43 -9.51
CA LEU A 435 -22.99 -7.52 -9.13
C LEU A 435 -21.86 -7.77 -10.15
N GLU A 436 -22.06 -7.41 -11.41
CA GLU A 436 -21.14 -7.70 -12.52
C GLU A 436 -19.71 -7.20 -12.29
N PRO A 437 -19.47 -5.95 -11.83
CA PRO A 437 -18.12 -5.44 -11.61
C PRO A 437 -17.31 -6.26 -10.59
N PHE A 438 -17.99 -6.85 -9.60
CA PHE A 438 -17.37 -7.56 -8.49
C PHE A 438 -17.13 -9.04 -8.78
N PHE A 439 -17.97 -9.67 -9.61
CA PHE A 439 -17.95 -11.12 -9.79
C PHE A 439 -17.62 -11.60 -11.20
N PHE A 440 -17.84 -10.78 -12.22
CA PHE A 440 -17.65 -11.18 -13.62
C PHE A 440 -16.51 -10.43 -14.28
N HIS A 441 -16.45 -9.11 -14.12
CA HIS A 441 -15.50 -8.25 -14.83
C HIS A 441 -14.04 -8.67 -14.64
N GLY A 442 -13.60 -8.86 -13.39
CA GLY A 442 -12.22 -9.32 -13.10
C GLY A 442 -11.85 -10.65 -13.75
N ARG A 443 -12.83 -11.55 -13.99
CA ARG A 443 -12.59 -12.82 -14.69
C ARG A 443 -12.41 -12.62 -16.19
N VAL A 444 -13.13 -11.67 -16.78
CA VAL A 444 -12.97 -11.27 -18.19
C VAL A 444 -11.60 -10.63 -18.40
N VAL A 445 -11.19 -9.72 -17.51
CA VAL A 445 -9.85 -9.10 -17.53
C VAL A 445 -8.75 -10.17 -17.47
N MET A 446 -8.83 -11.09 -16.52
CA MET A 446 -7.85 -12.20 -16.41
C MET A 446 -7.85 -13.14 -17.62
N ALA A 447 -9.00 -13.33 -18.27
CA ALA A 447 -9.08 -14.09 -19.52
C ALA A 447 -8.41 -13.33 -20.69
N GLY A 448 -8.60 -12.02 -20.77
CA GLY A 448 -7.91 -11.14 -21.72
C GLY A 448 -6.39 -11.16 -21.56
N VAL A 449 -5.90 -11.02 -20.33
CA VAL A 449 -4.45 -11.13 -20.02
C VAL A 449 -3.90 -12.51 -20.38
N SER A 450 -4.67 -13.58 -20.16
CA SER A 450 -4.29 -14.93 -20.62
C SER A 450 -4.19 -14.99 -22.15
N GLY A 451 -5.13 -14.38 -22.88
CA GLY A 451 -5.11 -14.30 -24.34
C GLY A 451 -3.86 -13.62 -24.88
N LEU A 452 -3.46 -12.52 -24.25
CA LEU A 452 -2.21 -11.83 -24.57
C LEU A 452 -0.99 -12.75 -24.39
N ARG A 453 -0.89 -13.40 -23.23
CA ARG A 453 0.21 -14.32 -22.92
C ARG A 453 0.28 -15.48 -23.93
N ASP A 454 -0.86 -16.06 -24.27
CA ASP A 454 -0.92 -17.24 -25.13
C ASP A 454 -0.65 -16.86 -26.60
N TYR A 455 -1.03 -15.65 -27.04
CA TYR A 455 -0.62 -15.09 -28.34
C TYR A 455 0.91 -15.00 -28.46
N PHE A 456 1.60 -14.41 -27.48
CA PHE A 456 3.07 -14.28 -27.51
C PHE A 456 3.80 -15.63 -27.36
N ARG A 457 3.15 -16.65 -26.80
CA ARG A 457 3.69 -18.02 -26.71
C ARG A 457 3.48 -18.85 -27.98
N LYS A 458 2.81 -18.32 -29.01
CA LYS A 458 2.48 -19.04 -30.26
C LYS A 458 1.69 -20.34 -30.04
N GLU A 459 0.83 -20.41 -29.02
CA GLU A 459 -0.05 -21.56 -28.83
C GLU A 459 -1.22 -21.50 -29.84
N HIS A 460 -1.13 -22.30 -30.90
CA HIS A 460 -2.06 -22.26 -32.03
C HIS A 460 -3.32 -23.14 -31.87
N SER A 461 -3.41 -24.02 -30.87
CA SER A 461 -4.53 -24.96 -30.75
C SER A 461 -5.74 -24.38 -29.98
N TRP A 462 -6.92 -24.56 -30.57
CA TRP A 462 -8.21 -24.25 -29.96
C TRP A 462 -8.72 -25.50 -29.25
N GLY A 463 -8.43 -25.65 -27.96
CA GLY A 463 -8.89 -26.84 -27.20
C GLY A 463 -10.42 -26.96 -27.21
N GLU A 464 -10.95 -28.19 -27.14
CA GLU A 464 -12.37 -28.49 -27.35
C GLU A 464 -13.34 -27.60 -26.55
N MET A 465 -14.36 -27.08 -27.24
CA MET A 465 -15.53 -26.39 -26.66
C MET A 465 -16.67 -27.40 -26.52
N THR A 466 -16.92 -27.89 -25.31
CA THR A 466 -18.07 -28.74 -25.03
C THR A 466 -19.32 -27.88 -24.80
N ARG A 467 -20.32 -28.01 -25.67
CA ARG A 467 -21.65 -27.37 -25.54
C ARG A 467 -22.55 -28.17 -24.60
N GLN A 468 -23.53 -27.53 -23.96
CA GLN A 468 -24.46 -28.20 -23.02
C GLN A 468 -25.89 -28.30 -23.58
N GLY A 469 -26.20 -27.62 -24.68
CA GLY A 469 -27.55 -27.58 -25.27
C GLY A 469 -28.48 -26.56 -24.59
N PHE A 470 -29.64 -26.31 -25.22
CA PHE A 470 -30.53 -25.19 -24.85
C PHE A 470 -31.46 -25.44 -23.65
N GLN A 471 -31.87 -26.70 -23.44
CA GLN A 471 -32.64 -27.11 -22.25
C GLN A 471 -31.71 -27.69 -21.20
N GLN A 472 -31.69 -27.09 -20.02
CA GLN A 472 -30.73 -27.44 -18.98
C GLN A 472 -31.47 -27.84 -17.70
N ALA A 473 -31.08 -28.97 -17.15
CA ALA A 473 -31.42 -29.36 -15.79
C ALA A 473 -30.56 -28.51 -14.83
N THR A 474 -31.16 -27.51 -14.20
CA THR A 474 -30.56 -26.92 -13.01
C THR A 474 -30.47 -28.02 -11.97
N THR A 475 -29.26 -28.50 -11.68
CA THR A 475 -28.99 -29.05 -10.36
C THR A 475 -29.30 -27.91 -9.39
N ASN A 476 -30.51 -27.96 -8.81
CA ASN A 476 -31.02 -27.02 -7.82
C ASN A 476 -30.21 -27.17 -6.52
N GLU A 477 -28.90 -26.93 -6.58
CA GLU A 477 -28.12 -26.71 -5.37
C GLU A 477 -28.49 -25.32 -4.84
N SER A 478 -29.10 -25.30 -3.66
CA SER A 478 -29.39 -24.06 -2.95
C SER A 478 -28.10 -23.23 -2.76
N LEU A 479 -28.25 -21.91 -2.67
CA LEU A 479 -27.13 -21.00 -2.37
C LEU A 479 -26.38 -21.44 -1.11
N GLY A 480 -27.10 -21.93 -0.10
CA GLY A 480 -26.55 -22.50 1.12
C GLY A 480 -25.63 -23.69 0.87
N SER A 481 -26.01 -24.63 -0.02
CA SER A 481 -25.16 -25.77 -0.39
C SER A 481 -23.88 -25.34 -1.12
N ARG A 482 -23.95 -24.31 -1.98
CA ARG A 482 -22.78 -23.75 -2.67
C ARG A 482 -21.83 -23.04 -1.71
N ILE A 483 -22.37 -22.22 -0.79
CA ILE A 483 -21.58 -21.56 0.25
C ILE A 483 -20.92 -22.62 1.13
N LYS A 484 -21.69 -23.61 1.60
CA LYS A 484 -21.17 -24.71 2.43
C LYS A 484 -20.02 -25.45 1.74
N ARG A 485 -20.17 -25.82 0.47
CA ARG A 485 -19.09 -26.46 -0.30
C ARG A 485 -17.86 -25.56 -0.45
N THR A 486 -18.07 -24.28 -0.76
CA THR A 486 -16.97 -23.31 -0.96
C THR A 486 -16.20 -23.08 0.34
N VAL A 487 -16.91 -22.86 1.44
CA VAL A 487 -16.32 -22.73 2.79
C VAL A 487 -15.59 -24.01 3.17
N PHE A 488 -16.21 -25.18 2.99
CA PHE A 488 -15.59 -26.46 3.30
C PHE A 488 -14.31 -26.70 2.48
N TRP A 489 -14.35 -26.40 1.18
CA TRP A 489 -13.19 -26.48 0.31
C TRP A 489 -12.11 -25.45 0.70
N ALA A 490 -12.50 -24.22 1.03
CA ALA A 490 -11.59 -23.17 1.48
C ALA A 490 -10.87 -23.58 2.75
N LEU A 491 -11.63 -24.01 3.77
CA LEU A 491 -11.10 -24.55 5.01
C LEU A 491 -10.17 -25.74 4.75
N ARG A 492 -10.51 -26.63 3.81
CA ARG A 492 -9.67 -27.78 3.47
C ARG A 492 -8.27 -27.41 2.98
N ASN A 493 -8.16 -26.32 2.23
CA ASN A 493 -6.89 -25.85 1.66
C ASN A 493 -6.18 -24.83 2.58
N TYR A 494 -6.93 -24.01 3.32
CA TYR A 494 -6.39 -23.01 4.24
C TYR A 494 -5.86 -23.63 5.53
N THR A 495 -6.58 -24.62 6.09
CA THR A 495 -6.25 -25.23 7.39
C THR A 495 -4.78 -25.67 7.49
N PRO A 496 -4.22 -26.45 6.54
CA PRO A 496 -2.83 -26.89 6.66
C PRO A 496 -1.84 -25.72 6.74
N ILE A 497 -2.06 -24.68 5.92
CA ILE A 497 -1.18 -23.51 5.84
C ILE A 497 -1.28 -22.66 7.11
N ALA A 498 -2.50 -22.44 7.60
CA ALA A 498 -2.74 -21.70 8.84
C ALA A 498 -2.09 -22.37 10.05
N PHE A 499 -2.18 -23.71 10.15
CA PHE A 499 -1.53 -24.46 11.23
C PHE A 499 0.00 -24.49 11.07
N ALA A 500 0.52 -24.65 9.85
CA ALA A 500 1.96 -24.57 9.60
C ALA A 500 2.52 -23.19 9.99
N PHE A 501 1.82 -22.12 9.62
CA PHE A 501 2.16 -20.76 10.01
C PHE A 501 2.09 -20.56 11.53
N LEU A 502 1.02 -21.02 12.18
CA LEU A 502 0.90 -20.99 13.64
C LEU A 502 2.09 -21.68 14.31
N LEU A 503 2.47 -22.88 13.86
CA LEU A 503 3.60 -23.63 14.41
C LEU A 503 4.94 -22.91 14.16
N LEU A 504 5.17 -22.40 12.95
CA LEU A 504 6.39 -21.64 12.64
C LEU A 504 6.48 -20.36 13.47
N TYR A 505 5.37 -19.65 13.62
CA TYR A 505 5.30 -18.45 14.44
C TYR A 505 5.58 -18.75 15.91
N MET A 506 4.94 -19.78 16.48
CA MET A 506 5.18 -20.16 17.88
C MET A 506 6.56 -20.76 18.10
N ALA A 507 7.14 -21.44 17.11
CA ALA A 507 8.55 -21.86 17.16
C ALA A 507 9.49 -20.66 17.18
N ASN A 508 9.17 -19.59 16.44
CA ASN A 508 9.90 -18.33 16.47
C ASN A 508 9.77 -17.61 17.82
N VAL A 509 8.60 -17.65 18.47
CA VAL A 509 8.42 -17.18 19.86
C VAL A 509 9.25 -18.04 20.83
N GLY A 510 9.38 -19.35 20.59
CA GLY A 510 10.29 -20.21 21.33
C GLY A 510 11.77 -19.84 21.13
N LEU A 511 12.15 -19.46 19.91
CA LEU A 511 13.48 -18.93 19.60
C LEU A 511 13.73 -17.59 20.29
N GLU A 512 12.76 -16.69 20.31
CA GLU A 512 12.79 -15.44 21.08
C GLU A 512 13.05 -15.71 22.57
N ALA A 513 12.29 -16.62 23.17
CA ALA A 513 12.47 -17.03 24.56
C ALA A 513 13.86 -17.66 24.82
N TYR A 514 14.34 -18.51 23.92
CA TYR A 514 15.69 -19.08 23.99
C TYR A 514 16.77 -17.99 23.91
N TRP A 515 16.61 -17.04 22.98
CA TRP A 515 17.55 -15.94 22.78
C TRP A 515 17.64 -15.06 24.03
N TYR A 516 16.50 -14.75 24.64
CA TYR A 516 16.42 -14.05 25.91
C TYR A 516 17.19 -14.78 27.02
N ASN A 517 17.05 -16.10 27.11
CA ASN A 517 17.80 -16.88 28.11
C ASN A 517 19.32 -16.82 27.87
N THR A 518 19.78 -16.82 26.62
CA THR A 518 21.22 -16.71 26.31
C THR A 518 21.82 -15.33 26.56
N LYS A 519 21.02 -14.26 26.37
CA LYS A 519 21.48 -12.88 26.47
C LYS A 519 21.32 -12.30 27.87
N PHE A 520 20.33 -12.74 28.64
CA PHE A 520 19.94 -12.16 29.92
C PHE A 520 19.93 -13.19 31.07
N HIS A 521 20.95 -14.06 31.14
CA HIS A 521 21.04 -15.28 31.97
C HIS A 521 20.66 -15.14 33.46
N GLU A 522 20.67 -13.94 34.06
CA GLU A 522 20.32 -13.72 35.48
C GLU A 522 19.01 -12.92 35.68
N GLN A 523 18.33 -12.54 34.60
CA GLN A 523 17.33 -11.50 34.64
C GLN A 523 15.93 -11.92 34.22
N ILE A 524 15.58 -13.19 33.91
CA ILE A 524 14.24 -13.51 33.35
C ILE A 524 13.45 -14.52 34.19
N TYR A 525 12.34 -14.06 34.75
CA TYR A 525 11.39 -14.91 35.49
C TYR A 525 10.61 -15.84 34.55
N SER A 526 10.27 -17.05 35.04
CA SER A 526 9.44 -18.02 34.31
C SER A 526 8.09 -17.44 33.84
N ALA A 527 7.52 -16.51 34.62
CA ALA A 527 6.29 -15.80 34.28
C ALA A 527 6.40 -14.96 33.00
N VAL A 528 7.59 -14.45 32.66
CA VAL A 528 7.82 -13.67 31.42
C VAL A 528 7.62 -14.57 30.19
N TYR A 529 8.20 -15.76 30.20
CA TYR A 529 8.06 -16.71 29.09
C TYR A 529 6.62 -17.20 28.92
N PHE A 530 5.93 -17.45 30.04
CA PHE A 530 4.53 -17.83 30.01
C PHE A 530 3.65 -16.72 29.39
N ASN A 531 3.81 -15.47 29.85
CA ASN A 531 3.07 -14.34 29.33
C ASN A 531 3.41 -14.06 27.85
N LEU A 532 4.69 -14.13 27.49
CA LEU A 532 5.16 -13.98 26.11
C LEU A 532 4.50 -15.02 25.19
N PHE A 533 4.44 -16.27 25.63
CA PHE A 533 3.81 -17.36 24.87
C PHE A 533 2.30 -17.12 24.70
N ILE A 534 1.59 -16.81 25.78
CA ILE A 534 0.13 -16.63 25.75
C ILE A 534 -0.30 -15.39 24.97
N ASP A 535 0.40 -14.26 25.12
CA ASP A 535 0.06 -13.02 24.40
C ASP A 535 0.30 -13.20 22.89
N ASN A 536 1.40 -13.83 22.50
CA ASN A 536 1.65 -14.18 21.10
C ASN A 536 0.67 -15.22 20.55
N LEU A 537 0.32 -16.24 21.33
CA LEU A 537 -0.66 -17.26 20.91
C LEU A 537 -2.05 -16.64 20.69
N THR A 538 -2.47 -15.76 21.60
CA THR A 538 -3.74 -15.04 21.48
C THR A 538 -3.74 -14.17 20.24
N PHE A 539 -2.69 -13.38 20.06
CA PHE A 539 -2.52 -12.50 18.91
C PHE A 539 -2.55 -13.25 17.57
N ILE A 540 -1.77 -14.34 17.44
CA ILE A 540 -1.66 -15.06 16.17
C ILE A 540 -2.97 -15.79 15.81
N ILE A 541 -3.74 -16.26 16.80
CA ILE A 541 -5.07 -16.86 16.58
C ILE A 541 -6.06 -15.79 16.10
N GLN A 542 -6.06 -14.59 16.70
CA GLN A 542 -6.87 -13.46 16.24
C GLN A 542 -6.49 -13.06 14.81
N PHE A 543 -5.19 -12.96 14.51
CA PHE A 543 -4.68 -12.66 13.17
C PHE A 543 -5.13 -13.69 12.13
N LEU A 544 -4.99 -14.99 12.44
CA LEU A 544 -5.42 -16.09 11.57
C LEU A 544 -6.93 -16.12 11.31
N ALA A 545 -7.75 -15.66 12.27
CA ALA A 545 -9.19 -15.54 12.10
C ALA A 545 -9.57 -14.35 11.20
N ALA A 546 -8.93 -13.19 11.37
CA ALA A 546 -9.11 -12.06 10.46
C ALA A 546 -8.70 -12.44 9.03
N PHE A 547 -7.55 -13.11 8.88
CA PHE A 547 -7.06 -13.55 7.58
C PHE A 547 -7.92 -14.64 6.93
N SER A 548 -8.58 -15.51 7.69
CA SER A 548 -9.44 -16.54 7.11
C SER A 548 -10.70 -15.96 6.47
N ILE A 549 -11.25 -14.88 7.05
CA ILE A 549 -12.35 -14.10 6.45
C ILE A 549 -11.88 -13.45 5.15
N ILE A 550 -10.73 -12.77 5.19
CA ILE A 550 -10.14 -12.13 4.00
C ILE A 550 -9.85 -13.18 2.92
N TYR A 551 -9.29 -14.35 3.29
CA TYR A 551 -9.01 -15.43 2.35
C TYR A 551 -10.28 -15.90 1.64
N LEU A 552 -11.40 -16.08 2.36
CA LEU A 552 -12.69 -16.44 1.76
C LEU A 552 -13.18 -15.37 0.76
N LEU A 553 -13.00 -14.08 1.08
CA LEU A 553 -13.32 -12.97 0.19
C LEU A 553 -12.38 -12.86 -1.01
N LEU A 554 -11.12 -13.28 -0.87
CA LEU A 554 -10.17 -13.23 -1.96
C LEU A 554 -10.29 -14.43 -2.89
N LEU A 555 -10.86 -15.58 -2.47
CA LEU A 555 -11.00 -16.82 -3.26
C LEU A 555 -11.59 -16.64 -4.67
N TYR A 556 -12.30 -15.54 -4.90
CA TYR A 556 -12.84 -15.15 -6.19
C TYR A 556 -11.77 -14.76 -7.24
N ILE A 557 -10.58 -14.31 -6.81
CA ILE A 557 -9.45 -13.90 -7.67
C ILE A 557 -8.73 -15.13 -8.27
N GLY A 558 -8.82 -16.28 -7.60
CA GLY A 558 -8.28 -17.55 -8.07
C GLY A 558 -7.32 -18.20 -7.07
N PHE A 559 -7.56 -19.48 -6.79
CA PHE A 559 -6.86 -20.24 -5.74
C PHE A 559 -5.33 -20.15 -5.79
N LYS A 560 -4.72 -20.35 -6.96
CA LYS A 560 -3.24 -20.37 -7.07
C LYS A 560 -2.61 -19.05 -6.65
N TYR A 561 -3.20 -17.92 -7.05
CA TYR A 561 -2.67 -16.58 -6.75
C TYR A 561 -2.79 -16.26 -5.26
N ILE A 562 -3.94 -16.56 -4.67
CA ILE A 562 -4.20 -16.28 -3.25
C ILE A 562 -3.35 -17.19 -2.37
N ASN A 563 -3.15 -18.43 -2.78
CA ASN A 563 -2.30 -19.35 -2.05
C ASN A 563 -0.84 -18.86 -2.05
N GLY A 564 -0.34 -18.36 -3.20
CA GLY A 564 0.97 -17.70 -3.27
C GLY A 564 1.06 -16.43 -2.43
N LEU A 565 0.02 -15.58 -2.46
CA LEU A 565 -0.07 -14.37 -1.64
C LEU A 565 -0.06 -14.71 -0.14
N LEU A 566 -0.83 -15.71 0.27
CA LEU A 566 -0.92 -16.16 1.66
C LEU A 566 0.44 -16.64 2.18
N ILE A 567 1.13 -17.48 1.40
CA ILE A 567 2.48 -17.95 1.73
C ILE A 567 3.43 -16.77 1.86
N SER A 568 3.37 -15.81 0.94
CA SER A 568 4.24 -14.62 0.95
C SER A 568 4.02 -13.78 2.21
N ILE A 569 2.76 -13.46 2.54
CA ILE A 569 2.39 -12.68 3.73
C ILE A 569 2.85 -13.39 5.00
N PHE A 570 2.53 -14.68 5.14
CA PHE A 570 2.92 -15.46 6.32
C PHE A 570 4.45 -15.59 6.45
N SER A 571 5.18 -15.69 5.34
CA SER A 571 6.64 -15.73 5.36
C SER A 571 7.25 -14.39 5.80
N ILE A 572 6.74 -13.28 5.28
CA ILE A 572 7.12 -11.92 5.71
C ILE A 572 6.81 -11.73 7.20
N PHE A 573 5.68 -12.28 7.67
CA PHE A 573 5.26 -12.19 9.06
C PHE A 573 6.22 -12.93 10.02
N ILE A 574 6.68 -14.12 9.62
CA ILE A 574 7.73 -14.85 10.36
C ILE A 574 9.04 -14.07 10.36
N LEU A 575 9.42 -13.50 9.21
CA LEU A 575 10.67 -12.77 9.08
C LEU A 575 10.71 -11.53 9.99
N ILE A 576 9.66 -10.69 9.94
CA ILE A 576 9.62 -9.47 10.75
C ILE A 576 9.54 -9.80 12.25
N GLN A 577 8.94 -10.93 12.68
CA GLN A 577 9.01 -11.36 14.08
C GLN A 577 10.47 -11.48 14.55
N VAL A 578 11.35 -12.04 13.72
CA VAL A 578 12.78 -12.16 14.06
C VAL A 578 13.43 -10.79 14.23
N ILE A 579 13.16 -9.89 13.29
CA ILE A 579 13.69 -8.52 13.31
C ILE A 579 13.23 -7.79 14.58
N LEU A 580 11.95 -7.90 14.92
CA LEU A 580 11.37 -7.21 16.07
C LEU A 580 11.96 -7.69 17.40
N PHE A 581 12.12 -9.01 17.61
CA PHE A 581 12.71 -9.48 18.88
C PHE A 581 14.21 -9.26 18.95
N LEU A 582 14.94 -9.31 17.83
CA LEU A 582 16.37 -8.96 17.80
C LEU A 582 16.56 -7.48 18.14
N TYR A 583 15.73 -6.60 17.57
CA TYR A 583 15.70 -5.18 17.95
C TYR A 583 15.42 -5.00 19.44
N PHE A 584 14.42 -5.70 19.98
CA PHE A 584 14.14 -5.65 21.42
C PHE A 584 15.31 -6.17 22.26
N THR A 585 16.00 -7.22 21.81
CA THR A 585 17.15 -7.77 22.54
C THR A 585 18.28 -6.75 22.65
N GLU A 586 18.55 -5.98 21.59
CA GLU A 586 19.63 -4.99 21.59
C GLU A 586 19.20 -3.69 22.26
N SER A 587 17.97 -3.22 22.05
CA SER A 587 17.49 -1.91 22.53
C SER A 587 16.74 -1.94 23.86
N GLN A 588 16.32 -3.12 24.33
CA GLN A 588 15.38 -3.36 25.44
C GLN A 588 14.05 -2.60 25.32
N ASN A 589 13.74 -2.10 24.12
CA ASN A 589 12.56 -1.32 23.79
C ASN A 589 11.81 -1.98 22.64
N LEU A 590 10.52 -1.70 22.56
CA LEU A 590 9.66 -2.24 21.52
C LEU A 590 9.74 -1.34 20.29
N LEU A 591 9.93 -1.94 19.11
CA LEU A 591 9.89 -1.17 17.86
C LEU A 591 8.44 -0.86 17.51
N GLY A 592 8.12 0.42 17.36
CA GLY A 592 6.80 0.90 16.98
C GLY A 592 6.81 1.67 15.66
N ALA A 593 5.96 2.71 15.57
CA ALA A 593 5.89 3.59 14.39
C ALA A 593 7.16 4.43 14.17
N ASP A 594 8.02 4.54 15.18
CA ASP A 594 9.30 5.27 15.13
C ASP A 594 10.16 4.86 13.92
N VAL A 595 10.12 3.59 13.51
CA VAL A 595 10.91 3.08 12.37
C VAL A 595 10.67 3.83 11.06
N PHE A 596 9.46 4.36 10.89
CA PHE A 596 9.04 5.04 9.66
C PHE A 596 9.41 6.54 9.65
N PHE A 597 9.93 7.07 10.76
CA PHE A 597 10.43 8.43 10.85
C PHE A 597 11.94 8.54 10.63
N TYR A 598 12.64 7.41 10.57
CA TYR A 598 14.00 7.38 10.06
C TYR A 598 13.97 7.37 8.54
N SER A 599 14.79 8.22 7.94
CA SER A 599 15.11 8.18 6.52
C SER A 599 15.84 6.88 6.15
N PHE A 600 15.86 6.57 4.86
CA PHE A 600 16.60 5.40 4.37
C PHE A 600 18.10 5.52 4.68
N ASP A 601 18.66 6.72 4.59
CA ASP A 601 20.07 6.97 4.87
C ASP A 601 20.39 6.80 6.36
N GLU A 602 19.52 7.27 7.26
CA GLU A 602 19.63 7.03 8.70
C GLU A 602 19.53 5.53 9.02
N LEU A 603 18.55 4.81 8.46
CA LEU A 603 18.43 3.37 8.67
C LEU A 603 19.65 2.61 8.15
N LYS A 604 20.19 3.01 6.99
CA LYS A 604 21.40 2.42 6.42
C LYS A 604 22.60 2.69 7.33
N GLN A 605 22.75 3.91 7.84
CA GLN A 605 23.81 4.28 8.76
C GLN A 605 23.70 3.48 10.05
N ILE A 606 22.52 3.41 10.68
CA ILE A 606 22.26 2.59 11.89
C ILE A 606 22.64 1.12 11.66
N LEU A 607 22.22 0.54 10.54
CA LEU A 607 22.50 -0.85 10.21
C LEU A 607 23.97 -1.10 9.83
N SER A 608 24.67 -0.11 9.25
CA SER A 608 26.10 -0.23 8.98
C SER A 608 26.93 -0.09 10.25
N THR A 609 26.67 0.93 11.07
CA THR A 609 27.46 1.23 12.28
C THR A 609 27.28 0.17 13.36
N SER A 610 26.08 -0.42 13.47
CA SER A 610 25.83 -1.60 14.33
C SER A 610 26.51 -2.88 13.84
N GLY A 611 27.02 -2.88 12.61
CA GLY A 611 27.62 -4.04 11.96
C GLY A 611 26.61 -5.08 11.46
N MET A 612 25.33 -4.71 11.36
CA MET A 612 24.28 -5.59 10.86
C MET A 612 24.39 -5.82 9.34
N LEU A 613 24.91 -4.85 8.56
CA LEU A 613 25.12 -4.96 7.12
C LEU A 613 26.41 -5.74 6.76
N ASN A 614 26.38 -7.05 6.95
CA ASN A 614 27.49 -7.93 6.53
C ASN A 614 26.99 -9.21 5.82
N ILE A 615 27.89 -9.87 5.08
CA ILE A 615 27.57 -11.06 4.28
C ILE A 615 27.00 -12.21 5.13
N LYS A 616 27.48 -12.39 6.36
CA LYS A 616 26.98 -13.45 7.26
C LYS A 616 25.53 -13.20 7.65
N ASN A 617 25.19 -11.97 8.00
CA ASN A 617 23.83 -11.57 8.37
C ASN A 617 22.88 -11.61 7.16
N ILE A 618 23.35 -11.25 5.96
CA ILE A 618 22.59 -11.40 4.72
C ILE A 618 22.32 -12.89 4.44
N ALA A 619 23.32 -13.76 4.59
CA ALA A 619 23.13 -15.20 4.43
C ALA A 619 22.15 -15.78 5.47
N LEU A 620 22.24 -15.32 6.73
CA LEU A 620 21.31 -15.71 7.80
C LEU A 620 19.87 -15.25 7.50
N LEU A 621 19.71 -14.03 6.97
CA LEU A 621 18.42 -13.49 6.54
C LEU A 621 17.82 -14.35 5.42
N LEU A 622 18.61 -14.73 4.42
CA LEU A 622 18.17 -15.63 3.34
C LEU A 622 17.78 -17.02 3.88
N LEU A 623 18.50 -17.53 4.87
CA LEU A 623 18.16 -18.79 5.54
C LEU A 623 16.83 -18.69 6.30
N ILE A 624 16.60 -17.60 7.04
CA ILE A 624 15.33 -17.35 7.72
C ILE A 624 14.18 -17.28 6.71
N ILE A 625 14.37 -16.59 5.58
CA ILE A 625 13.39 -16.54 4.50
C ILE A 625 13.10 -17.96 3.97
N PHE A 626 14.13 -18.77 3.76
CA PHE A 626 13.96 -20.15 3.32
C PHE A 626 13.16 -21.00 4.32
N ILE A 627 13.49 -20.90 5.62
CA ILE A 627 12.79 -21.61 6.70
C ILE A 627 11.33 -21.14 6.83
N ALA A 628 11.05 -19.86 6.59
CA ALA A 628 9.69 -19.33 6.60
C ALA A 628 8.86 -19.81 5.40
N VAL A 629 9.45 -19.83 4.20
CA VAL A 629 8.74 -20.12 2.94
C VAL A 629 8.58 -21.62 2.70
N ALA A 630 9.64 -22.42 2.86
CA ALA A 630 9.66 -23.81 2.41
C ALA A 630 8.57 -24.69 3.04
N PRO A 631 8.33 -24.66 4.38
CA PRO A 631 7.28 -25.48 4.99
C PRO A 631 5.88 -25.04 4.55
N LEU A 632 5.64 -23.74 4.37
CA LEU A 632 4.36 -23.22 3.88
C LEU A 632 4.09 -23.67 2.43
N VAL A 633 5.11 -23.66 1.57
CA VAL A 633 5.01 -24.16 0.19
C VAL A 633 4.74 -25.67 0.18
N ILE A 634 5.45 -26.45 1.00
CA ILE A 634 5.25 -27.91 1.09
C ILE A 634 3.81 -28.21 1.55
N VAL A 635 3.37 -27.59 2.64
CA VAL A 635 2.06 -27.84 3.24
C VAL A 635 0.91 -27.36 2.36
N SER A 636 1.09 -26.29 1.58
CA SER A 636 0.08 -25.79 0.64
C SER A 636 -0.28 -26.78 -0.48
N ARG A 637 0.54 -27.82 -0.71
CA ARG A 637 0.25 -28.91 -1.66
C ARG A 637 -0.69 -29.97 -1.07
N TYR A 638 -0.88 -30.00 0.26
CA TYR A 638 -1.73 -30.95 0.95
C TYR A 638 -3.11 -30.37 1.24
N LYS A 639 -4.12 -31.24 1.24
CA LYS A 639 -5.52 -30.88 1.57
C LYS A 639 -5.91 -31.57 2.86
N SER A 640 -6.35 -30.82 3.86
CA SER A 640 -6.77 -31.39 5.16
C SER A 640 -7.90 -32.41 4.97
N LYS A 641 -7.88 -33.50 5.73
CA LYS A 641 -9.03 -34.42 5.84
C LYS A 641 -10.05 -33.92 6.88
N ARG A 642 -9.67 -32.96 7.73
CA ARG A 642 -10.45 -32.42 8.85
C ARG A 642 -10.58 -30.88 8.71
N PRO A 643 -11.42 -30.36 7.81
CA PRO A 643 -11.56 -28.92 7.58
C PRO A 643 -12.18 -28.16 8.76
N TYR A 644 -12.87 -28.86 9.66
CA TYR A 644 -13.43 -28.27 10.88
C TYR A 644 -12.37 -27.67 11.80
N ALA A 645 -11.13 -28.16 11.76
CA ALA A 645 -10.03 -27.61 12.58
C ALA A 645 -9.72 -26.15 12.26
N GLY A 646 -9.68 -25.76 10.98
CA GLY A 646 -9.51 -24.35 10.58
C GLY A 646 -10.74 -23.50 10.89
N GLY A 647 -11.93 -24.11 10.86
CA GLY A 647 -13.17 -23.45 11.29
C GLY A 647 -13.18 -23.15 12.78
N ILE A 648 -12.76 -24.11 13.61
CA ILE A 648 -12.57 -23.94 15.06
C ILE A 648 -11.54 -22.84 15.32
N LEU A 649 -10.37 -22.88 14.67
CA LEU A 649 -9.34 -21.85 14.83
C LEU A 649 -9.88 -20.44 14.51
N THR A 650 -10.67 -20.30 13.44
CA THR A 650 -11.31 -19.04 13.07
C THR A 650 -12.33 -18.58 14.12
N LEU A 651 -13.20 -19.47 14.58
CA LEU A 651 -14.20 -19.16 15.61
C LEU A 651 -13.54 -18.79 16.94
N THR A 652 -12.48 -19.51 17.35
CA THR A 652 -11.70 -19.19 18.55
C THR A 652 -11.08 -17.80 18.44
N GLY A 653 -10.48 -17.44 17.31
CA GLY A 653 -9.93 -16.09 17.12
C GLY A 653 -10.99 -15.00 17.14
N LEU A 654 -12.15 -15.21 16.53
CA LEU A 654 -13.27 -14.26 16.61
C LEU A 654 -13.81 -14.11 18.05
N LEU A 655 -13.91 -15.21 18.79
CA LEU A 655 -14.29 -15.17 20.20
C LEU A 655 -13.27 -14.41 21.05
N LEU A 656 -11.98 -14.59 20.81
CA LEU A 656 -10.91 -13.87 21.51
C LEU A 656 -10.88 -12.36 21.17
N VAL A 657 -11.46 -11.92 20.05
CA VAL A 657 -11.66 -10.49 19.78
C VAL A 657 -12.81 -9.92 20.61
N ILE A 658 -13.89 -10.69 20.80
CA ILE A 658 -15.09 -10.26 21.55
C ILE A 658 -14.87 -10.36 23.07
N LEU A 659 -14.17 -11.40 23.51
CA LEU A 659 -13.87 -11.67 24.92
C LEU A 659 -12.36 -11.47 25.14
N PRO A 660 -11.89 -10.21 25.28
CA PRO A 660 -10.48 -9.93 25.47
C PRO A 660 -9.99 -10.59 26.77
N PHE A 661 -9.09 -11.57 26.62
CA PHE A 661 -8.41 -12.23 27.72
C PHE A 661 -7.10 -11.50 28.03
N ASN A 662 -7.02 -10.83 29.18
CA ASN A 662 -5.77 -10.22 29.67
C ASN A 662 -5.12 -11.16 30.69
N PHE A 663 -4.14 -11.95 30.26
CA PHE A 663 -3.36 -12.83 31.15
C PHE A 663 -2.20 -12.10 31.86
N THR A 664 -2.09 -10.78 31.73
CA THR A 664 -0.97 -10.02 32.31
C THR A 664 -1.07 -10.02 33.84
N SER A 665 -0.36 -10.94 34.46
CA SER A 665 0.03 -10.94 35.87
C SER A 665 0.95 -9.74 36.18
N ASN A 666 1.11 -9.40 37.47
CA ASN A 666 1.84 -8.28 38.11
C ASN A 666 3.34 -8.08 37.72
N LEU A 667 3.78 -8.45 36.50
CA LEU A 667 5.14 -8.20 35.99
C LEU A 667 5.35 -6.74 35.60
N LYS A 668 4.29 -5.99 35.25
CA LYS A 668 4.35 -4.55 35.04
C LYS A 668 4.86 -3.79 36.27
N ASP A 669 4.60 -4.32 37.45
CA ASP A 669 4.97 -3.71 38.73
C ASP A 669 6.42 -4.01 39.15
N LYS A 670 7.15 -4.85 38.40
CA LYS A 670 8.54 -5.19 38.73
C LYS A 670 9.56 -4.30 38.03
N ASN A 671 9.52 -4.23 36.69
CA ASN A 671 10.45 -3.44 35.88
C ASN A 671 9.95 -3.35 34.41
N GLU A 672 10.28 -2.25 33.72
CA GLU A 672 9.98 -1.98 32.31
C GLU A 672 10.50 -3.09 31.39
N PHE A 673 11.72 -3.62 31.63
CA PHE A 673 12.26 -4.72 30.84
C PHE A 673 11.32 -5.94 30.82
N TYR A 674 10.77 -6.33 31.97
CA TYR A 674 9.83 -7.46 32.06
C TYR A 674 8.51 -7.20 31.37
N ALA A 675 8.02 -5.96 31.46
CA ALA A 675 6.81 -5.55 30.77
C ALA A 675 7.00 -5.69 29.26
N HIS A 676 8.11 -5.22 28.70
CA HIS A 676 8.39 -5.33 27.27
C HIS A 676 8.74 -6.74 26.81
N ALA A 677 9.53 -7.48 27.61
CA ALA A 677 9.92 -8.85 27.29
C ALA A 677 8.71 -9.80 27.22
N SER A 678 7.66 -9.54 27.98
CA SER A 678 6.49 -10.42 28.10
C SER A 678 5.36 -10.19 27.10
N ILE A 679 5.44 -9.16 26.24
CA ILE A 679 4.39 -8.87 25.25
C ILE A 679 4.75 -9.34 23.84
N SER A 680 3.74 -9.52 22.99
CA SER A 680 3.90 -9.77 21.57
C SER A 680 4.39 -8.51 20.86
N LYS A 681 5.55 -8.63 20.20
CA LYS A 681 6.19 -7.52 19.50
C LYS A 681 5.39 -7.12 18.27
N TRP A 682 4.80 -8.10 17.58
CA TRP A 682 3.86 -7.86 16.49
C TRP A 682 2.61 -7.12 16.91
N LYS A 683 1.98 -7.56 18.01
CA LYS A 683 0.79 -6.89 18.55
C LYS A 683 1.08 -5.42 18.80
N TYR A 684 2.20 -5.13 19.48
CA TYR A 684 2.65 -3.78 19.74
C TYR A 684 2.95 -2.99 18.45
N PHE A 685 3.71 -3.58 17.52
CA PHE A 685 4.09 -2.96 16.26
C PHE A 685 2.85 -2.59 15.43
N LEU A 686 1.88 -3.50 15.27
CA LEU A 686 0.66 -3.21 14.51
C LEU A 686 -0.23 -2.17 15.21
N GLN A 687 -0.38 -2.25 16.53
CA GLN A 687 -1.20 -1.30 17.29
C GLN A 687 -0.64 0.12 17.21
N THR A 688 0.67 0.30 17.47
CA THR A 688 1.32 1.60 17.41
C THR A 688 1.27 2.20 16.01
N ASN A 689 1.49 1.39 14.97
CA ASN A 689 1.37 1.86 13.59
C ASN A 689 -0.06 2.21 13.18
N PHE A 690 -1.04 1.41 13.59
CA PHE A 690 -2.45 1.71 13.34
C PHE A 690 -2.85 3.05 13.97
N ILE A 691 -2.47 3.28 15.24
CA ILE A 691 -2.78 4.53 15.96
C ILE A 691 -2.12 5.73 15.27
N ASN A 692 -0.84 5.62 14.92
CA ASN A 692 -0.06 6.73 14.36
C ASN A 692 -0.44 7.07 12.91
N TYR A 693 -0.82 6.07 12.08
CA TYR A 693 -1.11 6.29 10.65
C TYR A 693 -2.59 6.32 10.31
N VAL A 694 -3.39 5.40 10.86
CA VAL A 694 -4.84 5.35 10.59
C VAL A 694 -5.56 6.30 11.55
N GLY A 695 -5.27 6.19 12.85
CA GLY A 695 -5.90 7.00 13.88
C GLY A 695 -5.69 8.51 13.68
N ALA A 696 -4.49 8.92 13.26
CA ALA A 696 -4.19 10.34 12.99
C ALA A 696 -4.96 10.92 11.79
N ASN A 697 -5.29 10.10 10.79
CA ASN A 697 -6.02 10.53 9.60
C ASN A 697 -7.54 10.35 9.73
N PHE A 698 -7.98 9.52 10.67
CA PHE A 698 -9.39 9.27 10.99
C PHE A 698 -9.63 9.41 12.51
N PRO A 699 -9.63 10.66 13.05
CA PRO A 699 -9.71 10.90 14.49
C PRO A 699 -10.94 10.28 15.17
N TRP A 700 -12.05 10.12 14.42
CA TRP A 700 -13.26 9.47 14.90
C TRP A 700 -13.07 7.98 15.24
N MET A 701 -12.06 7.29 14.67
CA MET A 701 -11.73 5.90 15.03
C MET A 701 -11.01 5.81 16.38
N ASN A 702 -10.20 6.81 16.74
CA ASN A 702 -9.51 6.88 18.03
C ASN A 702 -10.46 7.22 19.20
N ASN A 703 -11.63 7.79 18.91
CA ASN A 703 -12.63 8.15 19.91
C ASN A 703 -13.40 6.94 20.48
N TRP A 704 -13.26 5.73 19.91
CA TRP A 704 -13.91 4.54 20.47
C TRP A 704 -13.17 4.01 21.72
N SER A 705 -11.86 4.26 21.85
CA SER A 705 -11.06 3.83 23.02
C SER A 705 -10.77 4.95 24.02
N SER A 706 -11.01 6.22 23.67
CA SER A 706 -10.76 7.38 24.53
C SER A 706 -12.08 8.05 24.96
N ALA A 707 -12.82 7.37 25.84
CA ALA A 707 -14.01 7.92 26.50
C ALA A 707 -13.69 8.97 27.60
N ASN A 708 -12.55 9.65 27.52
CA ASN A 708 -12.24 10.76 28.44
C ASN A 708 -12.21 12.06 27.63
N GLY A 709 -13.29 12.82 27.74
CA GLY A 709 -13.37 14.17 27.20
C GLY A 709 -12.24 15.02 27.76
N SER A 710 -11.28 15.37 26.92
CA SER A 710 -10.42 16.51 27.21
C SER A 710 -11.32 17.72 27.38
N ARG A 711 -11.20 18.41 28.53
CA ARG A 711 -11.75 19.76 28.64
C ARG A 711 -11.14 20.56 27.50
N LYS A 712 -11.97 21.07 26.59
CA LYS A 712 -11.56 22.12 25.65
C LYS A 712 -11.32 23.37 26.48
N GLU A 713 -10.13 23.48 27.08
CA GLU A 713 -9.62 24.78 27.49
C GLU A 713 -9.60 25.66 26.23
N ASP A 714 -10.17 26.86 26.33
CA ASP A 714 -10.12 27.85 25.26
C ASP A 714 -8.69 28.40 25.16
N LEU A 715 -7.82 27.58 24.57
CA LEU A 715 -6.42 27.92 24.38
C LEU A 715 -6.33 28.95 23.24
N GLY A 716 -5.80 30.13 23.59
CA GLY A 716 -5.45 31.16 22.62
C GLY A 716 -4.46 30.67 21.54
N PRO A 717 -4.15 31.51 20.53
CA PRO A 717 -3.32 31.09 19.40
C PRO A 717 -1.87 30.72 19.80
N TYR A 718 -1.38 31.22 20.93
CA TYR A 718 0.00 31.01 21.41
C TYR A 718 -0.01 30.46 22.83
N PRO A 719 -0.34 29.17 23.02
CA PRO A 719 -0.65 28.59 24.32
C PRO A 719 0.55 28.49 25.28
N PHE A 720 1.77 28.59 24.77
CA PHE A 720 3.01 28.58 25.56
C PHE A 720 3.53 29.99 25.87
N LEU A 721 2.98 31.05 25.27
CA LEU A 721 3.47 32.41 25.44
C LEU A 721 3.19 32.92 26.86
N ARG A 722 4.23 33.38 27.54
CA ARG A 722 4.17 33.91 28.91
C ARG A 722 5.20 35.02 29.11
N ALA A 723 5.02 35.85 30.16
CA ALA A 723 6.08 36.74 30.60
C ALA A 723 7.26 35.91 31.18
N ASP A 724 8.49 36.36 30.94
CA ASP A 724 9.67 35.79 31.59
C ASP A 724 9.78 36.32 33.03
N ASP A 725 9.52 35.44 33.99
CA ASP A 725 9.58 35.65 35.43
C ASP A 725 10.74 34.88 36.08
N THR A 726 11.71 34.41 35.30
CA THR A 726 12.80 33.56 35.78
C THR A 726 13.71 34.31 36.75
N LYS A 727 13.89 33.75 37.95
CA LYS A 727 14.77 34.32 38.99
C LYS A 727 16.24 34.02 38.68
N ASP A 728 17.13 34.92 39.07
CA ASP A 728 18.57 34.66 39.01
C ASP A 728 19.01 33.85 40.23
N LEU A 729 19.22 32.57 39.99
CA LEU A 729 19.77 31.65 40.98
C LEU A 729 21.30 31.71 41.03
N LEU A 730 21.96 31.75 39.88
CA LEU A 730 23.41 31.59 39.78
C LEU A 730 24.15 32.79 40.37
N GLY A 731 23.58 34.01 40.36
CA GLY A 731 24.18 35.19 40.98
C GLY A 731 24.47 35.05 42.48
N LYS A 732 23.76 34.15 43.18
CA LYS A 732 24.03 33.82 44.59
C LYS A 732 25.32 33.02 44.79
N TYR A 733 25.71 32.24 43.78
CA TYR A 733 26.81 31.28 43.83
C TYR A 733 28.00 31.67 42.96
N MET A 734 27.87 32.67 42.09
CA MET A 734 28.92 33.13 41.17
C MET A 734 29.40 34.53 41.54
N ASN A 735 30.70 34.79 41.41
CA ASN A 735 31.26 36.14 41.44
C ASN A 735 30.91 36.87 40.14
N THR A 736 30.62 38.17 40.25
CA THR A 736 30.46 39.04 39.10
C THR A 736 31.85 39.47 38.65
N THR A 737 32.15 39.30 37.37
CA THR A 737 33.42 39.73 36.74
C THR A 737 33.19 40.97 35.87
N ASP A 738 34.26 41.69 35.52
CA ASP A 738 34.16 42.88 34.65
C ASP A 738 33.79 42.53 33.20
N ARG A 739 34.11 41.30 32.78
CA ARG A 739 33.84 40.78 31.43
C ARG A 739 32.80 39.68 31.49
N ARG A 740 31.90 39.66 30.51
CA ARG A 740 30.91 38.59 30.37
C ARG A 740 31.62 37.22 30.30
N PRO A 741 31.29 36.24 31.15
CA PRO A 741 31.89 34.91 31.09
C PRO A 741 31.57 34.21 29.77
N ASN A 742 32.48 33.36 29.30
CA ASN A 742 32.19 32.42 28.23
C ASN A 742 31.30 31.29 28.75
N LEU A 743 30.58 30.62 27.85
CA LEU A 743 29.72 29.50 28.20
C LEU A 743 30.03 28.25 27.36
N PHE A 744 30.32 27.16 28.04
CA PHE A 744 30.42 25.83 27.46
C PHE A 744 29.28 24.94 27.96
N ILE A 745 28.59 24.30 27.03
CA ILE A 745 27.57 23.29 27.33
C ILE A 745 28.06 21.96 26.77
N LEU A 746 28.45 21.05 27.66
CA LEU A 746 28.88 19.70 27.33
C LEU A 746 27.71 18.75 27.55
N ILE A 747 27.17 18.23 26.46
CA ILE A 747 26.13 17.21 26.43
C ILE A 747 26.82 15.88 26.19
N ILE A 748 26.79 15.01 27.20
CA ILE A 748 27.46 13.71 27.15
C ILE A 748 26.44 12.64 26.77
N GLU A 749 26.61 12.08 25.56
CA GLU A 749 25.83 10.96 25.03
C GLU A 749 25.74 9.83 26.07
N GLY A 750 24.53 9.38 26.36
CA GLY A 750 24.30 8.23 27.22
C GLY A 750 24.85 8.37 28.64
N LEU A 751 25.06 9.57 29.19
CA LEU A 751 25.53 9.73 30.58
C LEU A 751 24.37 9.72 31.59
N GLY A 752 24.15 8.57 32.23
CA GLY A 752 23.17 8.39 33.31
C GLY A 752 23.75 8.47 34.72
N HIS A 753 22.90 8.77 35.71
CA HIS A 753 23.27 8.78 37.15
C HIS A 753 23.73 7.39 37.64
N ALA A 754 23.14 6.32 37.11
CA ALA A 754 23.36 4.94 37.51
C ALA A 754 24.83 4.51 37.65
N TYR A 755 25.69 5.02 36.76
CA TYR A 755 27.13 4.70 36.66
C TYR A 755 28.03 5.94 36.76
N SER A 756 27.49 7.12 37.03
CA SER A 756 28.26 8.36 37.17
C SER A 756 28.20 8.97 38.57
N SER A 757 27.55 8.30 39.52
CA SER A 757 27.35 8.80 40.89
C SER A 757 27.68 7.72 41.92
N PRO A 758 28.28 8.06 43.07
CA PRO A 758 28.46 7.11 44.17
C PRO A 758 27.14 6.49 44.65
N ASN A 759 26.04 7.24 44.54
CA ASN A 759 24.69 6.78 44.89
C ASN A 759 24.01 5.99 43.76
N GLY A 760 24.60 5.95 42.56
CA GLY A 760 24.07 5.19 41.42
C GLY A 760 24.05 3.69 41.70
N TYR A 761 23.09 2.97 41.10
CA TYR A 761 22.90 1.54 41.37
C TYR A 761 23.99 0.64 40.76
N ILE A 762 24.83 1.15 39.86
CA ILE A 762 26.03 0.45 39.34
C ILE A 762 27.31 0.93 40.05
N GLY A 763 27.41 2.22 40.36
CA GLY A 763 28.58 2.84 41.00
C GLY A 763 29.06 4.09 40.26
N ASN A 764 30.28 4.55 40.51
CA ASN A 764 30.81 5.76 39.87
C ASN A 764 32.02 5.46 38.98
N PHE A 765 31.78 5.33 37.68
CA PHE A 765 32.79 5.07 36.64
C PHE A 765 33.26 6.36 35.94
N THR A 766 33.00 7.52 36.55
CA THR A 766 33.43 8.84 36.07
C THR A 766 34.25 9.58 37.16
N PRO A 767 35.45 9.08 37.53
CA PRO A 767 36.23 9.63 38.63
C PRO A 767 36.62 11.12 38.44
N PHE A 768 36.88 11.57 37.21
CA PHE A 768 37.17 12.97 36.95
C PHE A 768 35.92 13.83 37.17
N LEU A 769 34.78 13.46 36.58
CA LEU A 769 33.51 14.17 36.82
C LEU A 769 33.15 14.20 38.30
N GLU A 770 33.41 13.14 39.06
CA GLU A 770 33.22 13.13 40.51
C GLU A 770 34.07 14.20 41.21
N SER A 771 35.36 14.27 40.87
CA SER A 771 36.25 15.30 41.41
C SER A 771 35.79 16.72 41.04
N LEU A 772 35.12 16.87 39.88
CA LEU A 772 34.58 18.13 39.40
C LEU A 772 33.27 18.48 40.12
N LYS A 773 32.37 17.52 40.38
CA LYS A 773 31.11 17.71 41.12
C LYS A 773 31.35 18.36 42.48
N GLN A 774 32.38 17.92 43.20
CA GLN A 774 32.75 18.46 44.52
C GLN A 774 33.18 19.94 44.46
N LYS A 775 33.57 20.42 43.27
CA LYS A 775 34.00 21.80 42.99
C LYS A 775 32.95 22.62 42.25
N SER A 776 31.72 22.13 42.17
CA SER A 776 30.67 22.66 41.29
C SER A 776 29.37 22.94 42.03
N LEU A 777 28.42 23.54 41.31
CA LEU A 777 27.00 23.43 41.63
C LEU A 777 26.47 22.15 40.98
N TYR A 778 25.99 21.21 41.77
CA TYR A 778 25.62 19.87 41.29
C TYR A 778 24.16 19.57 41.62
N TRP A 779 23.33 19.33 40.61
CA TRP A 779 22.00 18.77 40.77
C TRP A 779 22.07 17.26 40.57
N GLU A 780 21.89 16.54 41.68
CA GLU A 780 21.88 15.08 41.67
C GLU A 780 20.64 14.54 40.96
N ASN A 781 19.51 15.24 41.07
CA ASN A 781 18.20 14.81 40.59
C ASN A 781 17.77 15.60 39.33
N CYS A 782 18.59 15.58 38.27
CA CYS A 782 18.22 16.16 36.98
C CYS A 782 17.57 15.11 36.05
N ILE A 783 16.50 15.53 35.38
CA ILE A 783 15.71 14.70 34.49
C ILE A 783 15.86 15.22 33.05
N SER A 784 16.33 14.35 32.17
CA SER A 784 16.30 14.60 30.74
C SER A 784 14.86 14.67 30.25
N SER A 785 14.64 15.56 29.27
CA SER A 785 13.37 15.69 28.58
C SER A 785 13.03 14.48 27.69
N SER A 786 13.97 13.56 27.44
CA SER A 786 13.73 12.42 26.56
C SER A 786 14.59 11.21 26.89
N GLY A 787 14.16 10.06 26.37
CA GLY A 787 14.91 8.81 26.45
C GLY A 787 15.92 8.61 25.32
N ARG A 788 16.07 9.60 24.43
CA ARG A 788 16.95 9.59 23.24
C ARG A 788 17.45 11.01 22.93
N THR A 789 18.52 11.12 22.14
CA THR A 789 19.19 12.39 21.80
C THR A 789 18.32 13.39 21.02
N PHE A 790 17.37 12.94 20.18
CA PHE A 790 16.62 13.76 19.21
C PHE A 790 15.89 15.01 19.76
N SER A 791 15.72 15.14 21.07
CA SER A 791 15.06 16.31 21.68
C SER A 791 15.97 17.14 22.58
N VAL A 792 17.18 16.66 22.92
CA VAL A 792 18.01 17.28 23.96
C VAL A 792 18.37 18.72 23.61
N LEU A 793 18.68 19.00 22.34
CA LEU A 793 19.02 20.35 21.88
C LEU A 793 17.84 21.33 22.07
N PRO A 794 16.67 21.14 21.43
CA PRO A 794 15.52 22.04 21.61
C PRO A 794 15.11 22.28 23.07
N THR A 795 15.20 21.27 23.94
CA THR A 795 14.74 21.37 25.33
C THR A 795 15.80 21.97 26.25
N LEU A 796 17.07 21.58 26.13
CA LEU A 796 18.16 22.06 26.98
C LEU A 796 18.53 23.51 26.68
N ILE A 797 18.76 23.81 25.40
CA ILE A 797 19.19 25.16 24.98
C ILE A 797 18.01 26.07 24.62
N GLY A 798 16.82 25.54 24.38
CA GLY A 798 15.66 26.34 23.98
C GLY A 798 14.47 26.29 24.94
N SER A 799 14.43 25.35 25.88
CA SER A 799 13.24 25.09 26.70
C SER A 799 11.96 24.94 25.86
N LEU A 800 12.07 24.36 24.65
CA LEU A 800 11.01 24.33 23.64
C LEU A 800 10.09 23.10 23.78
N PRO A 801 8.79 23.19 23.43
CA PRO A 801 7.89 22.03 23.43
C PRO A 801 8.31 20.96 22.40
N PHE A 802 7.73 19.76 22.50
CA PHE A 802 8.14 18.61 21.67
C PHE A 802 7.60 18.56 20.25
N ALA A 803 6.55 19.32 19.90
CA ALA A 803 5.83 19.14 18.63
C ALA A 803 5.27 17.71 18.50
N LYS A 804 5.01 17.21 17.28
CA LYS A 804 4.39 15.89 17.07
C LYS A 804 5.39 14.75 17.26
N ASN A 805 6.55 14.86 16.60
CA ASN A 805 7.54 13.78 16.56
C ASN A 805 8.91 14.18 17.16
N GLY A 806 8.93 15.20 18.01
CA GLY A 806 10.16 15.92 18.36
C GLY A 806 10.24 17.26 17.62
N PHE A 807 10.84 18.25 18.28
CA PHE A 807 10.93 19.61 17.73
C PHE A 807 11.90 19.68 16.55
N LEU A 808 12.96 18.85 16.54
CA LEU A 808 13.88 18.77 15.41
C LEU A 808 13.20 18.24 14.14
N GLU A 809 12.13 17.46 14.27
CA GLU A 809 11.46 16.79 13.14
C GLU A 809 10.53 17.69 12.31
N GLN A 810 10.44 18.98 12.62
CA GLN A 810 9.62 19.90 11.85
C GLN A 810 10.16 20.06 10.42
N ASN A 811 9.26 20.23 9.45
CA ASN A 811 9.66 20.60 8.09
C ASN A 811 10.10 22.06 8.01
N GLU A 812 9.43 22.91 8.77
CA GLU A 812 9.73 24.33 8.94
C GLU A 812 9.69 24.64 10.44
N TYR A 813 10.73 25.30 10.96
CA TYR A 813 10.77 25.66 12.37
C TYR A 813 9.94 26.93 12.62
N PRO A 814 9.05 26.95 13.63
CA PRO A 814 8.37 28.18 14.03
C PRO A 814 9.39 29.17 14.61
N LEU A 815 9.10 30.48 14.55
CA LEU A 815 9.92 31.48 15.26
C LEU A 815 10.01 31.16 16.75
N HIS A 816 11.22 31.09 17.29
CA HIS A 816 11.47 30.70 18.68
C HIS A 816 12.74 31.29 19.25
N PHE A 817 12.73 31.52 20.57
CA PHE A 817 13.92 31.93 21.32
C PHE A 817 14.67 30.71 21.83
N ASN A 818 15.98 30.68 21.61
CA ASN A 818 16.87 29.74 22.27
C ASN A 818 18.12 30.46 22.79
N LEU A 819 18.91 29.75 23.57
CA LEU A 819 20.11 30.28 24.20
C LEU A 819 21.09 30.83 23.14
N GLN A 820 21.44 30.06 22.11
CA GLN A 820 22.43 30.50 21.12
C GLN A 820 21.98 31.75 20.35
N ASN A 821 20.73 31.81 19.88
CA ASN A 821 20.25 32.96 19.10
C ASN A 821 20.14 34.25 19.96
N ILE A 822 19.77 34.13 21.24
CA ILE A 822 19.77 35.26 22.19
C ILE A 822 21.19 35.72 22.50
N PHE A 823 22.13 34.81 22.76
CA PHE A 823 23.52 35.17 23.05
C PHE A 823 24.19 35.81 21.83
N LYS A 824 23.96 35.28 20.63
CA LYS A 824 24.43 35.89 19.37
C LYS A 824 23.95 37.32 19.21
N HIS A 825 22.67 37.57 19.47
CA HIS A 825 22.10 38.92 19.44
C HIS A 825 22.74 39.87 20.48
N ASN A 826 23.29 39.33 21.56
CA ASN A 826 24.02 40.08 22.58
C ASN A 826 25.54 40.16 22.32
N GLY A 827 25.99 39.83 21.10
CA GLY A 827 27.37 39.96 20.66
C GLY A 827 28.29 38.79 21.02
N PHE A 828 27.72 37.62 21.33
CA PHE A 828 28.52 36.41 21.51
C PHE A 828 28.72 35.67 20.19
N THR A 829 29.88 35.06 19.99
CA THR A 829 30.08 34.07 18.93
C THR A 829 29.49 32.73 19.36
N THR A 830 28.84 32.00 18.46
CA THR A 830 28.13 30.74 18.76
C THR A 830 28.72 29.55 18.03
N GLY A 831 28.91 28.44 18.74
CA GLY A 831 29.45 27.21 18.16
C GLY A 831 28.71 25.95 18.57
N PHE A 832 28.75 24.96 17.69
CA PHE A 832 28.31 23.59 17.91
C PHE A 832 29.38 22.60 17.44
N TYR A 833 29.81 21.69 18.31
CA TYR A 833 30.86 20.71 18.03
C TYR A 833 30.33 19.29 18.23
N TYR A 834 30.40 18.47 17.19
CA TYR A 834 29.91 17.09 17.18
C TYR A 834 30.76 16.21 16.27
N GLY A 835 31.19 15.05 16.77
CA GLY A 835 32.02 14.11 16.03
C GLY A 835 31.26 13.32 14.94
N GLY A 836 29.93 13.31 15.00
CA GLY A 836 29.05 12.62 14.06
C GLY A 836 28.47 13.54 12.98
N ASP A 837 27.56 13.00 12.18
CA ASP A 837 26.86 13.77 11.13
C ASP A 837 25.72 14.59 11.72
N ALA A 838 25.83 15.92 11.70
CA ALA A 838 24.81 16.80 12.24
C ALA A 838 23.50 16.79 11.41
N THR A 839 23.47 16.21 10.21
CA THR A 839 22.21 16.02 9.46
C THR A 839 21.31 14.95 10.07
N PHE A 840 21.89 14.01 10.83
CA PHE A 840 21.16 13.02 11.61
C PHE A 840 20.21 13.71 12.60
N ASP A 841 18.97 13.21 12.71
CA ASP A 841 17.91 13.84 13.52
C ASP A 841 17.67 15.34 13.18
N LYS A 842 18.05 15.80 11.98
CA LYS A 842 17.91 17.19 11.50
C LYS A 842 18.55 18.25 12.42
N MET A 843 19.55 17.89 13.22
CA MET A 843 20.21 18.85 14.13
C MET A 843 20.79 20.05 13.36
N LYS A 844 21.40 19.82 12.20
CA LYS A 844 21.99 20.85 11.34
C LYS A 844 20.96 21.88 10.90
N ASN A 845 19.79 21.44 10.45
CA ASN A 845 18.70 22.33 10.03
C ASN A 845 18.26 23.24 11.19
N TYR A 846 18.14 22.69 12.40
CA TYR A 846 17.80 23.46 13.59
C TYR A 846 18.89 24.49 13.97
N LEU A 847 20.16 24.10 13.90
CA LEU A 847 21.30 24.97 14.19
C LEU A 847 21.43 26.11 13.15
N GLU A 848 21.25 25.80 11.87
CA GLU A 848 21.25 26.77 10.77
C GLU A 848 20.08 27.75 10.89
N PHE A 849 18.87 27.28 11.21
CA PHE A 849 17.71 28.14 11.48
C PHE A 849 17.99 29.14 12.61
N ASN A 850 18.70 28.69 13.64
CA ASN A 850 19.09 29.53 14.77
C ASN A 850 20.36 30.36 14.54
N GLN A 851 20.89 30.34 13.32
CA GLN A 851 22.05 31.11 12.87
C GLN A 851 23.29 30.88 13.73
N VAL A 852 23.57 29.63 14.13
CA VAL A 852 24.82 29.29 14.83
C VAL A 852 26.01 29.58 13.92
N ASP A 853 27.03 30.30 14.40
CA ASP A 853 28.15 30.78 13.58
C ASP A 853 29.04 29.63 13.09
N ASN A 854 29.39 28.73 14.01
CA ASN A 854 30.33 27.64 13.76
C ASN A 854 29.68 26.28 14.01
N ILE A 855 29.29 25.58 12.95
CA ILE A 855 28.81 24.19 13.01
C ILE A 855 29.96 23.26 12.58
N ILE A 856 30.55 22.58 13.57
CA ILE A 856 31.66 21.64 13.41
C ILE A 856 31.12 20.21 13.55
N ASP A 857 30.79 19.59 12.43
CA ASP A 857 30.33 18.21 12.32
C ASP A 857 31.43 17.29 11.73
N ILE A 858 31.10 16.01 11.51
CA ILE A 858 31.99 14.98 10.93
C ILE A 858 32.79 15.44 9.69
N THR A 859 32.27 16.39 8.90
CA THR A 859 32.93 16.88 7.67
C THR A 859 34.11 17.81 7.93
N ARG A 860 34.25 18.31 9.16
CA ARG A 860 35.28 19.29 9.57
C ARG A 860 36.48 18.69 10.32
N PHE A 861 36.51 17.36 10.43
CA PHE A 861 37.61 16.62 11.06
C PHE A 861 38.46 15.92 9.99
N GLN A 862 39.78 16.00 10.15
CA GLN A 862 40.79 15.38 9.29
C GLN A 862 41.94 14.85 10.14
N GLU A 863 42.88 14.10 9.54
CA GLU A 863 44.12 13.69 10.23
C GLU A 863 44.77 14.90 10.93
N PRO A 864 45.22 14.78 12.19
CA PRO A 864 45.46 13.54 12.94
C PRO A 864 44.28 13.04 13.81
N TYR A 865 43.07 13.60 13.67
CA TYR A 865 41.92 13.17 14.46
C TYR A 865 41.46 11.76 14.08
N LYS A 866 41.11 10.95 15.09
CA LYS A 866 40.72 9.56 14.87
C LYS A 866 39.21 9.37 14.92
N LYS A 867 38.71 8.60 13.95
CA LYS A 867 37.37 8.03 14.02
C LYS A 867 37.29 6.94 15.08
N LEU A 868 36.11 6.73 15.64
CA LEU A 868 35.81 5.57 16.47
C LEU A 868 36.04 4.28 15.65
N PRO A 869 36.44 3.16 16.29
CA PRO A 869 36.54 1.89 15.59
C PRO A 869 35.18 1.41 15.04
N ALA A 870 35.19 0.83 13.85
CA ALA A 870 34.00 0.22 13.27
C ALA A 870 33.94 -1.29 13.61
N ALA A 871 32.76 -1.80 13.96
CA ALA A 871 32.54 -3.24 14.14
C ALA A 871 32.55 -3.98 12.78
N SER A 872 31.86 -3.42 11.79
CA SER A 872 31.99 -3.76 10.36
C SER A 872 31.41 -2.62 9.53
N GLY A 873 32.12 -2.13 8.51
CA GLY A 873 31.68 -0.98 7.72
C GLY A 873 32.19 0.35 8.28
N GLU A 874 31.31 1.33 8.50
CA GLU A 874 31.65 2.66 9.01
C GLU A 874 31.39 2.80 10.51
N SER A 875 32.07 3.74 11.17
CA SER A 875 31.82 4.09 12.57
C SER A 875 30.89 5.31 12.67
N TRP A 876 30.39 5.58 13.89
CA TRP A 876 29.48 6.72 14.14
C TRP A 876 30.10 8.08 13.85
N GLY A 877 31.42 8.21 13.95
CA GLY A 877 32.11 9.49 13.78
C GLY A 877 33.47 9.51 14.46
N TYR A 878 33.89 10.72 14.85
CA TYR A 878 35.13 10.98 15.58
C TYR A 878 34.99 10.72 17.09
N GLU A 879 36.08 10.28 17.71
CA GLU A 879 36.13 10.05 19.16
C GLU A 879 36.01 11.36 19.96
N ASP A 880 35.59 11.27 21.22
CA ASP A 880 35.32 12.48 22.02
C ASP A 880 36.57 13.31 22.31
N GLN A 881 37.75 12.67 22.39
CA GLN A 881 39.03 13.39 22.46
C GLN A 881 39.23 14.27 21.23
N ALA A 882 38.87 13.80 20.04
CA ALA A 882 38.99 14.59 18.82
C ALA A 882 38.03 15.79 18.85
N VAL A 883 36.78 15.60 19.26
CA VAL A 883 35.79 16.68 19.36
C VAL A 883 36.24 17.76 20.34
N LEU A 884 36.68 17.36 21.54
CA LEU A 884 37.16 18.28 22.58
C LEU A 884 38.45 19.00 22.17
N ASN A 885 39.41 18.28 21.55
CA ASN A 885 40.64 18.89 21.03
C ASN A 885 40.36 19.85 19.87
N LYS A 886 39.38 19.55 19.02
CA LYS A 886 38.97 20.45 17.93
C LYS A 886 38.40 21.76 18.46
N MET A 887 37.67 21.71 19.57
CA MET A 887 37.21 22.91 20.23
C MET A 887 38.39 23.75 20.76
N LEU A 888 39.43 23.11 21.33
CA LEU A 888 40.62 23.82 21.83
C LEU A 888 41.39 24.58 20.75
N GLU A 889 41.28 24.21 19.47
CA GLU A 889 41.90 24.94 18.34
C GLU A 889 41.29 26.32 18.10
N MET A 890 40.08 26.58 18.63
CA MET A 890 39.44 27.89 18.51
C MET A 890 40.30 28.95 19.20
N THR A 891 40.67 29.99 18.45
CA THR A 891 41.37 31.16 18.98
C THR A 891 40.54 31.83 20.07
N THR A 892 41.19 32.23 21.17
CA THR A 892 40.55 33.03 22.22
C THR A 892 40.12 34.37 21.62
N GLU A 893 38.82 34.55 21.41
CA GLU A 893 38.27 35.77 20.82
C GLU A 893 38.32 36.94 21.82
N GLN A 894 38.33 38.18 21.31
CA GLN A 894 38.14 39.37 22.17
C GLN A 894 36.68 39.49 22.66
N SER A 895 35.73 38.91 21.93
CA SER A 895 34.31 38.84 22.27
C SER A 895 33.99 37.55 23.02
N PRO A 896 32.99 37.54 23.92
CA PRO A 896 32.60 36.33 24.62
C PRO A 896 31.92 35.33 23.66
N TYR A 897 31.91 34.04 24.00
CA TYR A 897 31.32 33.01 23.13
C TYR A 897 30.48 31.97 23.89
N VAL A 898 29.62 31.25 23.15
CA VAL A 898 28.83 30.12 23.63
C VAL A 898 29.04 28.90 22.72
N ASN A 899 29.64 27.85 23.27
CA ASN A 899 29.90 26.61 22.56
C ASN A 899 29.11 25.44 23.17
N VAL A 900 28.36 24.75 22.32
CA VAL A 900 27.66 23.51 22.67
C VAL A 900 28.43 22.34 22.08
N ILE A 901 28.75 21.34 22.90
CA ILE A 901 29.49 20.14 22.51
C ILE A 901 28.61 18.93 22.77
N LEU A 902 28.47 18.05 21.78
CA LEU A 902 27.80 16.76 21.90
C LEU A 902 28.82 15.64 21.69
N THR A 903 28.94 14.75 22.67
CA THR A 903 29.84 13.58 22.59
C THR A 903 29.17 12.42 21.82
N LEU A 904 29.92 11.34 21.56
CA LEU A 904 29.46 10.23 20.72
C LEU A 904 29.96 8.83 21.16
N SER A 905 31.07 8.72 21.90
CA SER A 905 31.77 7.43 22.07
C SER A 905 31.01 6.40 22.91
N THR A 906 30.05 6.85 23.72
CA THR A 906 29.19 6.07 24.61
C THR A 906 27.94 5.51 23.92
N HIS A 907 28.04 5.26 22.61
CA HIS A 907 26.97 4.71 21.79
C HIS A 907 27.28 3.28 21.31
N SER A 908 26.26 2.43 21.13
CA SER A 908 26.42 1.09 20.56
C SER A 908 27.08 1.16 19.17
N PRO A 909 28.13 0.37 18.85
CA PRO A 909 28.53 -0.88 19.49
C PRO A 909 29.56 -0.74 20.64
N PHE A 910 29.72 0.43 21.26
CA PHE A 910 30.61 0.65 22.42
C PHE A 910 32.07 0.26 22.15
N LEU A 911 32.62 0.78 21.05
CA LEU A 911 34.02 0.58 20.66
C LEU A 911 34.77 1.91 20.78
N VAL A 912 35.91 1.91 21.45
CA VAL A 912 36.79 3.08 21.57
C VAL A 912 38.19 2.77 21.08
N ASN A 913 38.89 3.80 20.61
CA ASN A 913 40.32 3.67 20.34
C ASN A 913 41.06 3.37 21.65
N LYS A 914 42.22 2.70 21.57
CA LYS A 914 42.98 2.25 22.75
C LYS A 914 42.14 1.38 23.73
N GLN A 915 41.22 0.56 23.24
CA GLN A 915 40.33 -0.31 24.04
C GLN A 915 41.00 -0.95 25.28
N GLN A 916 42.14 -1.62 25.11
CA GLN A 916 42.86 -2.30 26.20
C GLN A 916 43.31 -1.35 27.33
N TYR A 917 43.63 -0.10 26.99
CA TYR A 917 44.01 0.92 27.96
C TYR A 917 42.82 1.31 28.84
N TYR A 918 41.66 1.57 28.23
CA TYR A 918 40.44 1.91 28.97
C TYR A 918 39.84 0.72 29.73
N GLU A 919 39.97 -0.50 29.23
CA GLU A 919 39.57 -1.71 29.97
C GLU A 919 40.41 -1.91 31.23
N LYS A 920 41.71 -1.61 31.16
CA LYS A 920 42.57 -1.59 32.34
C LYS A 920 42.14 -0.53 33.34
N MET A 921 41.84 0.69 32.88
CA MET A 921 41.31 1.74 33.75
C MET A 921 39.97 1.36 34.38
N PHE A 922 39.12 0.62 33.67
CA PHE A 922 37.90 0.04 34.24
C PHE A 922 38.19 -0.93 35.37
N ASP A 923 39.12 -1.86 35.18
CA ASP A 923 39.48 -2.84 36.21
C ASP A 923 40.10 -2.15 37.44
N ASP A 924 40.95 -1.14 37.21
CA ASP A 924 41.54 -0.30 38.26
C ASP A 924 40.43 0.46 39.04
N GLN A 925 39.51 1.13 38.35
CA GLN A 925 38.40 1.86 38.97
C GLN A 925 37.46 0.92 39.75
N LEU A 926 37.16 -0.26 39.20
CA LEU A 926 36.35 -1.28 39.87
C LEU A 926 36.99 -1.74 41.19
N SER A 927 38.32 -1.80 41.25
CA SER A 927 39.06 -2.14 42.47
C SER A 927 39.01 -1.03 43.52
N ILE A 928 39.05 0.23 43.08
CA ILE A 928 39.01 1.42 43.95
C ILE A 928 37.64 1.61 44.60
N LEU A 929 36.55 1.40 43.84
CA LEU A 929 35.20 1.68 44.31
C LEU A 929 34.72 0.76 45.45
N ASN A 930 35.38 -0.38 45.68
CA ASN A 930 35.03 -1.38 46.71
C ASN A 930 33.51 -1.66 46.80
N LEU A 931 32.90 -1.93 45.64
CA LEU A 931 31.45 -2.05 45.51
C LEU A 931 30.90 -3.30 46.22
N PRO A 932 29.67 -3.24 46.76
CA PRO A 932 28.94 -4.44 47.19
C PRO A 932 28.84 -5.48 46.07
N LEU A 933 28.77 -6.76 46.43
CA LEU A 933 28.82 -7.89 45.48
C LEU A 933 27.83 -7.73 44.30
N GLU A 934 26.60 -7.31 44.58
CA GLU A 934 25.55 -7.13 43.56
C GLU A 934 25.87 -6.00 42.57
N LYS A 935 26.33 -4.84 43.05
CA LYS A 935 26.77 -3.73 42.17
C LYS A 935 27.99 -4.12 41.35
N ARG A 936 28.92 -4.86 41.95
CA ARG A 936 30.13 -5.37 41.27
C ARG A 936 29.77 -6.31 40.12
N LYS A 937 28.79 -7.22 40.31
CA LYS A 937 28.29 -8.08 39.24
C LYS A 937 27.72 -7.26 38.08
N LEU A 938 26.85 -6.28 38.37
CA LEU A 938 26.29 -5.40 37.35
C LEU A 938 27.39 -4.64 36.58
N ALA A 939 28.38 -4.08 37.28
CA ALA A 939 29.50 -3.39 36.64
C ALA A 939 30.29 -4.30 35.69
N VAL A 940 30.58 -5.53 36.10
CA VAL A 940 31.29 -6.51 35.24
C VAL A 940 30.45 -6.90 34.03
N THR A 941 29.14 -7.10 34.21
CA THR A 941 28.19 -7.39 33.12
C THR A 941 28.19 -6.30 32.06
N TYR A 942 28.24 -5.03 32.47
CA TYR A 942 28.26 -3.87 31.58
C TYR A 942 29.68 -3.30 31.33
N LYS A 943 30.74 -4.11 31.49
CA LYS A 943 32.14 -3.68 31.32
C LYS A 943 32.36 -2.94 30.01
N LYS A 944 31.74 -3.39 28.92
CA LYS A 944 31.90 -2.79 27.59
C LYS A 944 31.38 -1.34 27.56
N GLN A 945 30.16 -1.11 28.05
CA GLN A 945 29.55 0.21 28.15
C GLN A 945 30.35 1.11 29.10
N LEU A 946 30.68 0.61 30.29
CA LEU A 946 31.40 1.37 31.32
C LEU A 946 32.85 1.72 30.90
N THR A 947 33.47 0.91 30.04
CA THR A 947 34.77 1.24 29.43
C THR A 947 34.67 2.49 28.55
N THR A 948 33.58 2.65 27.79
CA THR A 948 33.36 3.87 26.98
C THR A 948 33.08 5.10 27.86
N VAL A 949 32.36 4.92 28.98
CA VAL A 949 32.15 5.98 29.99
C VAL A 949 33.48 6.47 30.56
N ILE A 950 34.39 5.55 30.91
CA ILE A 950 35.74 5.90 31.38
C ILE A 950 36.54 6.61 30.30
N SER A 951 36.42 6.20 29.03
CA SER A 951 37.08 6.88 27.91
C SER A 951 36.65 8.34 27.82
N VAL A 952 35.35 8.61 27.93
CA VAL A 952 34.80 9.98 27.91
C VAL A 952 35.23 10.77 29.14
N ASP A 953 35.17 10.18 30.33
CA ASP A 953 35.63 10.84 31.57
C ASP A 953 37.11 11.23 31.50
N GLN A 954 37.94 10.36 30.93
CA GLN A 954 39.35 10.65 30.66
C GLN A 954 39.53 11.73 29.58
N ALA A 955 38.72 11.73 28.52
CA ALA A 955 38.72 12.79 27.50
C ALA A 955 38.41 14.16 28.11
N LEU A 956 37.41 14.20 29.00
CA LEU A 956 37.03 15.40 29.74
C LEU A 956 38.16 15.86 30.67
N LYS A 957 38.82 14.93 31.37
CA LYS A 957 39.97 15.27 32.21
C LYS A 957 41.07 15.95 31.40
N GLU A 958 41.48 15.34 30.29
CA GLU A 958 42.52 15.87 29.39
C GLU A 958 42.11 17.24 28.83
N PHE A 959 40.84 17.36 28.41
CA PHE A 959 40.26 18.60 27.95
C PHE A 959 40.35 19.72 29.00
N PHE A 960 39.88 19.47 30.24
CA PHE A 960 39.93 20.46 31.30
C PHE A 960 41.37 20.81 31.72
N ASP A 961 42.28 19.84 31.72
CA ASP A 961 43.69 20.09 32.02
C ASP A 961 44.38 20.97 30.96
N ALA A 962 44.02 20.78 29.68
CA ALA A 962 44.46 21.65 28.59
C ALA A 962 43.76 23.02 28.63
N PHE A 963 42.45 23.05 28.90
CA PHE A 963 41.67 24.28 28.91
C PHE A 963 42.11 25.24 30.01
N LYS A 964 42.52 24.72 31.19
CA LYS A 964 43.10 25.52 32.29
C LYS A 964 44.29 26.37 31.87
N GLN A 965 44.99 26.00 30.79
CA GLN A 965 46.14 26.77 30.28
C GLN A 965 45.73 27.97 29.42
N ARG A 966 44.45 28.09 29.06
CA ARG A 966 43.95 29.20 28.23
C ARG A 966 43.75 30.45 29.08
N SER A 967 44.01 31.61 28.48
CA SER A 967 43.84 32.91 29.12
C SER A 967 42.39 33.25 29.49
N ASP A 968 41.41 32.58 28.87
CA ASP A 968 39.98 32.78 29.10
C ASP A 968 39.38 31.81 30.14
N TYR A 969 40.17 30.88 30.71
CA TYR A 969 39.69 29.90 31.69
C TYR A 969 39.04 30.52 32.93
N GLU A 970 39.71 31.51 33.54
CA GLU A 970 39.24 32.17 34.77
C GLU A 970 37.89 32.89 34.60
N ASN A 971 37.46 33.15 33.35
CA ASN A 971 36.20 33.81 33.03
C ASN A 971 35.29 32.91 32.17
N THR A 972 35.20 31.63 32.52
CA THR A 972 34.42 30.63 31.75
C THR A 972 33.50 29.81 32.66
N ILE A 973 32.26 29.60 32.21
CA ILE A 973 31.26 28.74 32.84
C ILE A 973 31.10 27.46 32.02
N PHE A 974 31.18 26.31 32.69
CA PHE A 974 30.97 24.98 32.12
C PHE A 974 29.69 24.40 32.69
N LEU A 975 28.75 24.06 31.81
CA LEU A 975 27.58 23.24 32.13
C LEU A 975 27.79 21.86 31.52
N ILE A 976 27.67 20.81 32.33
CA ILE A 976 27.89 19.43 31.92
C ILE A 976 26.66 18.61 32.32
N THR A 977 26.07 17.91 31.35
CA THR A 977 24.93 17.03 31.59
C THR A 977 24.95 15.84 30.63
N GLY A 978 24.23 14.77 30.98
CA GLY A 978 23.88 13.73 30.01
C GLY A 978 22.71 14.12 29.13
N ASP A 979 22.63 13.59 27.92
CA ASP A 979 21.41 13.73 27.10
C ASP A 979 20.31 12.75 27.56
N HIS A 980 20.66 11.52 27.90
CA HIS A 980 19.81 10.51 28.55
C HIS A 980 20.69 9.40 29.17
N SER A 981 20.10 8.49 29.95
CA SER A 981 20.80 7.27 30.38
C SER A 981 20.86 6.24 29.24
N MET A 982 21.99 5.53 29.09
CA MET A 982 22.11 4.40 28.15
C MET A 982 21.00 3.34 28.33
N PRO A 983 20.14 3.10 27.31
CA PRO A 983 19.08 2.10 27.39
C PRO A 983 19.58 0.64 27.36
N GLU A 984 20.82 0.40 26.94
CA GLU A 984 21.45 -0.93 26.94
C GLU A 984 21.79 -1.42 28.35
N ILE A 985 21.85 -0.51 29.33
CA ILE A 985 21.98 -0.83 30.74
C ILE A 985 20.57 -0.96 31.33
N VAL A 986 20.30 -2.11 31.97
CA VAL A 986 18.98 -2.41 32.52
C VAL A 986 18.61 -1.38 33.59
N LEU A 987 17.50 -0.69 33.37
CA LEU A 987 16.89 0.27 34.29
C LEU A 987 16.40 -0.45 35.55
N GLN A 988 16.41 0.18 36.72
CA GLN A 988 15.82 -0.38 37.94
C GLN A 988 14.45 0.25 38.24
N ASN A 989 14.25 1.51 37.84
CA ASN A 989 13.00 2.26 37.90
C ASN A 989 12.67 2.87 36.54
N LYS A 990 11.40 3.20 36.30
CA LYS A 990 10.95 3.84 35.04
C LYS A 990 11.62 5.20 34.79
N ILE A 991 11.94 5.93 35.86
CA ILE A 991 12.56 7.26 35.77
C ILE A 991 14.07 7.22 35.47
N ASP A 992 14.74 6.08 35.69
CA ASP A 992 16.19 5.95 35.54
C ASP A 992 16.67 6.27 34.12
N ARG A 993 15.82 6.01 33.12
CA ARG A 993 16.07 6.34 31.70
C ARG A 993 16.40 7.82 31.50
N TYR A 994 15.75 8.66 32.29
CA TYR A 994 15.82 10.11 32.18
C TYR A 994 16.76 10.71 33.22
N HIS A 995 17.24 9.94 34.19
CA HIS A 995 18.03 10.46 35.29
C HIS A 995 19.49 10.68 34.90
N VAL A 996 19.84 11.96 34.70
CA VAL A 996 21.17 12.42 34.29
C VAL A 996 21.78 13.35 35.34
N PRO A 997 23.11 13.45 35.46
CA PRO A 997 23.73 14.47 36.31
C PRO A 997 23.68 15.85 35.65
N LEU A 998 23.52 16.93 36.43
CA LEU A 998 23.70 18.30 35.93
C LEU A 998 24.72 19.04 36.80
N ILE A 999 25.83 19.44 36.18
CA ILE A 999 26.99 20.04 36.83
C ILE A 999 27.23 21.43 36.23
N ILE A 1000 27.32 22.45 37.08
CA ILE A 1000 27.75 23.80 36.69
C ILE A 1000 29.06 24.10 37.41
N TYR A 1001 30.15 24.11 36.66
CA TYR A 1001 31.49 24.39 37.14
C TYR A 1001 31.98 25.73 36.59
N SER A 1002 32.66 26.52 37.40
CA SER A 1002 33.37 27.71 36.93
C SER A 1002 34.43 28.14 37.95
N PRO A 1003 35.60 28.67 37.51
CA PRO A 1003 36.53 29.34 38.40
C PRO A 1003 35.93 30.55 39.13
N VAL A 1004 34.86 31.17 38.58
CA VAL A 1004 34.19 32.31 39.21
C VAL A 1004 33.21 31.91 40.32
N LEU A 1005 33.05 30.62 40.63
CA LEU A 1005 32.18 30.18 41.72
C LEU A 1005 32.64 30.76 43.07
N LYS A 1006 31.69 31.39 43.80
CA LYS A 1006 31.84 31.83 45.19
C LYS A 1006 31.87 30.65 46.16
N SER A 1007 31.00 29.68 45.90
CA SER A 1007 30.80 28.50 46.75
C SER A 1007 30.27 27.34 45.92
N THR A 1008 30.51 26.13 46.42
CA THR A 1008 30.01 24.89 45.83
C THR A 1008 28.75 24.45 46.57
N ALA A 1009 27.87 23.72 45.90
CA ALA A 1009 26.62 23.24 46.50
C ALA A 1009 26.08 22.02 45.75
N THR A 1010 25.45 21.12 46.50
CA THR A 1010 24.73 19.96 45.95
C THR A 1010 23.24 20.10 46.22
N PHE A 1011 22.43 19.90 45.19
CA PHE A 1011 20.98 20.04 45.22
C PHE A 1011 20.31 18.71 44.88
N LYS A 1012 19.27 18.37 45.65
CA LYS A 1012 18.44 17.17 45.45
C LYS A 1012 17.03 17.48 44.92
N HIS A 1013 16.73 18.76 44.70
CA HIS A 1013 15.46 19.14 44.09
C HIS A 1013 15.40 18.64 42.64
N ILE A 1014 14.24 18.11 42.22
CA ILE A 1014 14.04 17.62 40.85
C ILE A 1014 14.05 18.81 39.90
N VAL A 1015 14.92 18.75 38.89
CA VAL A 1015 15.02 19.74 37.81
C VAL A 1015 15.08 19.03 36.48
N SER A 1016 14.90 19.75 35.38
CA SER A 1016 14.97 19.16 34.04
C SER A 1016 15.78 19.99 33.06
N HIS A 1017 16.07 19.41 31.89
CA HIS A 1017 16.71 20.14 30.78
C HIS A 1017 15.98 21.46 30.43
N PHE A 1018 14.66 21.51 30.55
CA PHE A 1018 13.87 22.72 30.31
C PHE A 1018 14.27 23.91 31.20
N ASN A 1019 14.89 23.66 32.35
CA ASN A 1019 15.26 24.67 33.32
C ASN A 1019 16.61 25.33 33.02
N VAL A 1020 17.42 24.76 32.14
CA VAL A 1020 18.80 25.20 31.91
C VAL A 1020 18.86 26.55 31.19
N ALA A 1021 18.29 26.67 29.99
CA ALA A 1021 18.33 27.91 29.22
C ALA A 1021 17.76 29.13 30.00
N PRO A 1022 16.58 29.05 30.66
CA PRO A 1022 16.07 30.15 31.46
C PRO A 1022 17.03 30.58 32.59
N THR A 1023 17.69 29.62 33.25
CA THR A 1023 18.63 29.91 34.36
C THR A 1023 19.87 30.65 33.90
N LEU A 1024 20.45 30.22 32.79
CA LEU A 1024 21.62 30.86 32.23
C LEU A 1024 21.26 32.29 31.77
N LEU A 1025 20.14 32.44 31.07
CA LEU A 1025 19.70 33.74 30.57
C LEU A 1025 19.38 34.74 31.69
N SER A 1026 18.75 34.30 32.79
CA SER A 1026 18.47 35.18 33.95
C SER A 1026 19.75 35.64 34.66
N PHE A 1027 20.76 34.76 34.75
CA PHE A 1027 22.07 35.12 35.28
C PHE A 1027 22.77 36.20 34.44
N TYR A 1028 22.86 36.02 33.12
CA TYR A 1028 23.50 37.00 32.25
C TYR A 1028 22.73 38.33 32.19
N LYS A 1029 21.39 38.27 32.19
CA LYS A 1029 20.52 39.45 32.26
C LYS A 1029 20.81 40.32 33.47
N ASN A 1030 20.85 39.71 34.66
CA ASN A 1030 20.90 40.44 35.92
C ASN A 1030 22.33 40.86 36.31
N ASN A 1031 23.37 40.18 35.81
CA ASN A 1031 24.75 40.44 36.21
C ASN A 1031 25.62 41.11 35.12
N TYR A 1032 25.20 41.07 33.85
CA TYR A 1032 26.03 41.51 32.72
C TYR A 1032 25.28 42.41 31.70
N ASN A 1033 24.15 42.99 32.10
CA ASN A 1033 23.29 43.84 31.28
C ASN A 1033 22.93 43.20 29.93
N MET A 1034 22.72 41.88 29.92
CA MET A 1034 22.33 41.17 28.70
C MET A 1034 20.84 41.42 28.41
N HIS A 1035 20.51 41.81 27.17
CA HIS A 1035 19.13 41.99 26.77
C HIS A 1035 18.48 40.62 26.53
N THR A 1036 17.42 40.31 27.26
CA THR A 1036 16.61 39.09 27.07
C THR A 1036 15.17 39.44 26.72
N PRO A 1037 14.44 38.55 26.01
CA PRO A 1037 13.04 38.79 25.69
C PRO A 1037 12.18 38.87 26.96
N THR A 1038 11.20 39.78 26.97
CA THR A 1038 10.26 39.94 28.10
C THR A 1038 9.11 38.95 28.07
N GLN A 1039 8.84 38.35 26.90
CA GLN A 1039 7.87 37.29 26.69
C GLN A 1039 8.54 36.11 26.02
N VAL A 1040 8.27 34.90 26.49
CA VAL A 1040 8.92 33.65 26.06
C VAL A 1040 7.90 32.54 25.92
N THR A 1041 8.30 31.44 25.27
CA THR A 1041 7.51 30.21 25.12
C THR A 1041 8.15 29.02 25.83
N TRP A 1042 9.04 29.30 26.78
CA TRP A 1042 9.81 28.30 27.52
C TRP A 1042 8.94 27.50 28.47
N ILE A 1043 9.08 26.18 28.41
CA ILE A 1043 8.38 25.23 29.30
C ILE A 1043 8.91 25.35 30.73
N GLY A 1044 10.23 25.44 30.90
CA GLY A 1044 10.88 25.56 32.20
C GLY A 1044 10.85 26.99 32.75
N LYS A 1045 11.05 27.10 34.07
CA LYS A 1045 11.05 28.38 34.83
C LYS A 1045 12.37 28.66 35.56
N GLY A 1046 13.48 28.10 35.07
CA GLY A 1046 14.78 28.15 35.72
C GLY A 1046 14.99 27.03 36.76
N LEU A 1047 16.24 26.84 37.19
CA LEU A 1047 16.66 25.90 38.21
C LEU A 1047 16.25 26.43 39.58
N ASP A 1048 15.91 25.53 40.49
CA ASP A 1048 15.50 25.85 41.85
C ASP A 1048 16.30 24.98 42.85
N VAL A 1049 16.46 25.50 44.07
CA VAL A 1049 17.17 24.87 45.19
C VAL A 1049 16.21 24.34 46.27
N GLY A 1050 14.90 24.60 46.13
CA GLY A 1050 13.82 23.99 46.92
C GLY A 1050 13.16 24.91 47.97
N GLY A 1051 12.01 24.45 48.50
CA GLY A 1051 11.15 25.14 49.48
C GLY A 1051 9.66 24.76 49.38
N SER A 1052 9.23 24.31 48.18
CA SER A 1052 7.94 23.70 47.86
C SER A 1052 8.12 22.82 46.62
N ALA A 1053 7.32 21.76 46.44
CA ALA A 1053 7.39 20.96 45.22
C ALA A 1053 7.15 21.86 43.99
N SER A 1054 8.00 21.76 42.97
CA SER A 1054 7.86 22.55 41.74
C SER A 1054 6.48 22.31 41.12
N GLY A 1055 5.62 23.32 41.17
CA GLY A 1055 4.25 23.27 40.65
C GLY A 1055 4.13 23.43 39.13
N TYR A 1056 5.20 23.17 38.36
CA TYR A 1056 5.16 23.14 36.90
C TYR A 1056 5.47 21.73 36.41
N GLY A 1057 4.73 21.28 35.40
CA GLY A 1057 4.88 19.94 34.83
C GLY A 1057 6.11 19.81 33.95
N ILE A 1058 6.80 18.67 34.06
CA ILE A 1058 7.95 18.28 33.23
C ILE A 1058 7.45 17.18 32.28
N PRO A 1059 7.08 17.52 31.04
CA PRO A 1059 6.75 16.53 30.03
C PRO A 1059 8.01 15.83 29.55
N ILE A 1060 7.92 14.52 29.31
CA ILE A 1060 9.05 13.71 28.86
C ILE A 1060 8.61 12.89 27.65
N MET A 1061 9.44 12.90 26.61
CA MET A 1061 9.18 12.20 25.36
C MET A 1061 10.13 11.01 25.24
N GLN A 1062 9.63 9.79 25.44
CA GLN A 1062 10.45 8.57 25.47
C GLN A 1062 11.11 8.27 24.11
N SER A 1063 10.36 8.41 23.02
CA SER A 1063 10.80 8.24 21.63
C SER A 1063 10.10 9.25 20.70
N LYS A 1064 10.46 9.28 19.42
CA LYS A 1064 9.86 10.21 18.42
C LYS A 1064 8.34 10.09 18.30
N THR A 1065 7.66 9.07 18.84
CA THR A 1065 6.18 8.99 18.82
C THR A 1065 5.53 8.87 20.20
N GLN A 1066 6.33 8.88 21.27
CA GLN A 1066 5.88 8.53 22.62
C GLN A 1066 6.02 9.70 23.59
N LEU A 1067 4.98 10.53 23.66
CA LEU A 1067 4.79 11.53 24.71
C LEU A 1067 3.90 10.94 25.82
N GLU A 1068 4.50 10.06 26.62
CA GLU A 1068 3.80 9.18 27.58
C GLU A 1068 4.14 9.46 29.04
N ASP A 1069 5.22 10.20 29.29
CA ASP A 1069 5.76 10.47 30.62
C ASP A 1069 5.57 11.93 31.04
N PHE A 1070 5.23 12.14 32.31
CA PHE A 1070 5.03 13.48 32.89
C PHE A 1070 5.37 13.49 34.37
N ILE A 1071 6.23 14.41 34.81
CA ILE A 1071 6.53 14.62 36.23
C ILE A 1071 5.82 15.89 36.70
N TYR A 1072 5.11 15.79 37.81
CA TYR A 1072 4.51 16.94 38.49
C TYR A 1072 4.71 16.80 40.00
N ALA A 1073 5.27 17.84 40.62
CA ALA A 1073 5.73 17.78 42.01
C ALA A 1073 6.69 16.58 42.23
N ASN A 1074 6.34 15.64 43.11
CA ASN A 1074 7.11 14.43 43.41
C ASN A 1074 6.44 13.17 42.84
N TYR A 1075 5.71 13.31 41.73
CA TYR A 1075 5.00 12.21 41.09
C TYR A 1075 5.39 12.10 39.62
N HIS A 1076 5.55 10.86 39.16
CA HIS A 1076 5.83 10.50 37.78
C HIS A 1076 4.64 9.71 37.23
N LEU A 1077 3.96 10.27 36.23
CA LEU A 1077 2.98 9.56 35.43
C LEU A 1077 3.70 8.93 34.25
N SER A 1078 3.59 7.61 34.09
CA SER A 1078 4.19 6.86 32.98
C SER A 1078 3.19 5.85 32.45
N ASN A 1079 2.83 5.93 31.17
CA ASN A 1079 1.88 5.01 30.55
C ASN A 1079 0.51 4.95 31.26
N ASN A 1080 0.00 6.10 31.70
CA ASN A 1080 -1.20 6.27 32.54
C ASN A 1080 -1.13 5.62 33.93
N GLU A 1081 0.02 5.11 34.36
CA GLU A 1081 0.26 4.61 35.71
C GLU A 1081 1.01 5.66 36.53
N LEU A 1082 0.60 5.85 37.79
CA LEU A 1082 1.18 6.86 38.67
C LEU A 1082 2.22 6.26 39.61
N TYR A 1083 3.35 6.95 39.75
CA TYR A 1083 4.43 6.60 40.67
C TYR A 1083 4.77 7.80 41.56
N ARG A 1084 5.04 7.55 42.83
CA ARG A 1084 5.58 8.52 43.76
C ARG A 1084 7.11 8.44 43.71
N ILE A 1085 7.74 9.59 43.50
CA ILE A 1085 9.19 9.73 43.45
C ILE A 1085 9.72 9.99 44.87
N ASN A 1086 10.68 9.17 45.28
CA ASN A 1086 11.39 9.27 46.56
C ASN A 1086 12.59 10.24 46.45
N PRO A 1087 13.17 10.71 47.57
CA PRO A 1087 14.28 11.67 47.55
C PRO A 1087 15.55 11.20 46.81
N ASP A 1088 15.73 9.88 46.68
CA ASP A 1088 16.80 9.22 45.93
C ASP A 1088 16.43 8.91 44.47
N LEU A 1089 15.32 9.49 43.98
CA LEU A 1089 14.72 9.26 42.66
C LEU A 1089 14.26 7.82 42.39
N THR A 1090 14.22 6.95 43.40
CA THR A 1090 13.47 5.69 43.28
C THR A 1090 11.97 5.98 43.21
N SER A 1091 11.19 5.06 42.63
CA SER A 1091 9.76 5.30 42.41
C SER A 1091 8.90 4.14 42.87
N ASP A 1092 7.91 4.43 43.73
CA ASP A 1092 6.92 3.45 44.19
C ASP A 1092 5.58 3.68 43.51
N LYS A 1093 4.85 2.61 43.16
CA LYS A 1093 3.53 2.73 42.55
C LYS A 1093 2.54 3.41 43.52
N GLU A 1094 1.78 4.38 43.03
CA GLU A 1094 0.80 5.15 43.81
C GLU A 1094 -0.62 4.85 43.30
N SER A 1095 -1.49 4.37 44.20
CA SER A 1095 -2.87 3.96 43.88
C SER A 1095 -3.90 5.06 44.15
N ASN A 1096 -3.49 6.30 44.40
CA ASN A 1096 -4.41 7.40 44.67
C ASN A 1096 -5.03 7.94 43.38
N ASP A 1097 -6.24 7.48 43.05
CA ASP A 1097 -6.98 7.85 41.83
C ASP A 1097 -7.22 9.35 41.68
N SER A 1098 -7.45 10.07 42.79
CA SER A 1098 -7.67 11.52 42.77
C SER A 1098 -6.40 12.28 42.36
N LYS A 1099 -5.23 11.86 42.86
CA LYS A 1099 -3.94 12.43 42.45
C LYS A 1099 -3.58 12.04 41.02
N ALA A 1100 -3.84 10.79 40.63
CA ALA A 1100 -3.62 10.33 39.26
C ALA A 1100 -4.45 11.16 38.26
N SER A 1101 -5.71 11.44 38.60
CA SER A 1101 -6.59 12.28 37.79
C SER A 1101 -6.08 13.73 37.69
N LEU A 1102 -5.61 14.32 38.80
CA LEU A 1102 -5.04 15.67 38.79
C LEU A 1102 -3.82 15.77 37.86
N ILE A 1103 -2.86 14.86 38.02
CA ILE A 1103 -1.60 14.87 37.25
C ILE A 1103 -1.86 14.57 35.79
N LYS A 1104 -2.80 13.65 35.50
CA LYS A 1104 -3.26 13.38 34.15
C LYS A 1104 -3.88 14.62 33.50
N ASN A 1105 -4.69 15.39 34.23
CA ASN A 1105 -5.25 16.64 33.71
C ASN A 1105 -4.17 17.68 33.38
N GLU A 1106 -3.13 17.81 34.21
CA GLU A 1106 -1.98 18.69 33.93
C GLU A 1106 -1.23 18.23 32.67
N PHE A 1107 -1.04 16.92 32.50
CA PHE A 1107 -0.41 16.38 31.30
C PHE A 1107 -1.27 16.58 30.05
N ASP A 1108 -2.58 16.36 30.16
CA ASP A 1108 -3.54 16.58 29.08
C ASP A 1108 -3.60 18.07 28.69
N SER A 1109 -3.46 19.00 29.65
CA SER A 1109 -3.31 20.43 29.34
C SER A 1109 -2.03 20.70 28.54
N PHE A 1110 -0.88 20.13 28.94
CA PHE A 1110 0.34 20.24 28.13
C PHE A 1110 0.15 19.69 26.70
N LYS A 1111 -0.46 18.50 26.56
CA LYS A 1111 -0.74 17.88 25.26
C LYS A 1111 -1.65 18.76 24.40
N ALA A 1112 -2.69 19.36 24.98
CA ALA A 1112 -3.58 20.29 24.28
C ALA A 1112 -2.83 21.55 23.80
N LYS A 1113 -1.93 22.11 24.62
CA LYS A 1113 -1.07 23.24 24.22
C LYS A 1113 -0.13 22.86 23.07
N ASN A 1114 0.47 21.67 23.13
CA ASN A 1114 1.35 21.15 22.09
C ASN A 1114 0.59 20.89 20.78
N GLU A 1115 -0.63 20.34 20.84
CA GLU A 1115 -1.51 20.14 19.68
C GLU A 1115 -1.95 21.48 19.08
N LYS A 1116 -2.32 22.46 19.90
CA LYS A 1116 -2.70 23.79 19.45
C LYS A 1116 -1.54 24.51 18.74
N PHE A 1117 -0.31 24.38 19.27
CA PHE A 1117 0.91 24.83 18.61
C PHE A 1117 1.07 24.17 17.21
N LEU A 1118 0.89 22.85 17.11
CA LEU A 1118 1.00 22.13 15.84
C LEU A 1118 -0.03 22.58 14.79
N LEU A 1119 -1.27 22.84 15.23
CA LEU A 1119 -2.33 23.33 14.35
C LEU A 1119 -2.02 24.73 13.80
N ASN A 1120 -1.49 25.62 14.66
CA ASN A 1120 -1.21 27.00 14.29
C ASN A 1120 0.14 27.18 13.59
N LYS A 1121 1.05 26.19 13.67
CA LYS A 1121 2.42 26.24 13.16
C LYS A 1121 3.24 27.44 13.64
N SER A 1122 2.89 27.99 14.81
CA SER A 1122 3.59 29.12 15.41
C SER A 1122 3.55 29.04 16.94
N LEU A 1123 4.66 29.40 17.58
CA LEU A 1123 4.81 29.40 19.05
C LEU A 1123 4.46 30.76 19.66
N MET A 1124 4.68 31.85 18.94
CA MET A 1124 4.47 33.22 19.40
C MET A 1124 4.11 34.12 18.21
N PRO A 1125 3.48 35.29 18.44
CA PRO A 1125 3.30 36.27 17.38
C PRO A 1125 4.64 36.75 16.84
N ASP A 1126 4.75 36.91 15.53
CA ASP A 1126 5.96 37.41 14.86
C ASP A 1126 6.40 38.75 15.46
N SER A 1127 5.45 39.60 15.87
CA SER A 1127 5.73 40.88 16.52
C SER A 1127 6.49 40.77 17.84
N VAL A 1128 6.42 39.65 18.56
CA VAL A 1128 7.20 39.40 19.79
C VAL A 1128 8.65 39.08 19.43
N TYR A 1129 8.84 38.19 18.46
CA TYR A 1129 10.16 37.78 17.96
C TYR A 1129 10.91 38.95 17.33
N HIS A 1130 10.27 39.63 16.36
CA HIS A 1130 10.85 40.78 15.65
C HIS A 1130 11.10 41.97 16.57
N ARG A 1131 10.22 42.24 17.55
CA ARG A 1131 10.47 43.32 18.52
C ARG A 1131 11.75 43.09 19.34
N TYR A 1132 12.15 41.84 19.56
CA TYR A 1132 13.42 41.55 20.22
C TYR A 1132 14.58 41.68 19.23
N PHE A 1133 14.57 40.94 18.12
CA PHE A 1133 15.72 40.87 17.21
C PHE A 1133 15.91 42.11 16.31
N ASP A 1134 14.84 42.83 15.95
CA ASP A 1134 14.90 43.95 15.00
C ASP A 1134 15.05 45.33 15.68
N LYS A 1135 14.78 45.44 16.98
CA LYS A 1135 14.79 46.74 17.70
C LYS A 1135 16.17 47.38 17.86
N LEU A 1136 17.25 46.71 17.45
CA LEU A 1136 18.62 47.25 17.51
C LEU A 1136 19.13 47.76 16.15
N LYS A 1137 18.26 47.89 15.13
CA LYS A 1137 18.60 48.51 13.83
C LYS A 1137 18.34 50.02 13.73
N ASN A 1138 17.86 50.67 14.80
CA ASN A 1138 17.61 52.13 14.83
C ASN A 1138 18.39 52.81 15.95
#